data_AF-A0A238JHW7-F1
#
_entry.id   AF-A0A238JHW7-F1
#
_cell.length_a   1.000
_cell.length_b   1.000
_cell.length_c   1.000
_cell.angle_alpha   90.00
_cell.angle_beta   90.00
_cell.angle_gamma   90.00
#
_symmetry.space_group_name_H-M   'P 1'
#
loop_
_entity.id
_entity.type
_entity.pdbx_description
1 polymer ?
#
loop_
_entity_poly.entity_id
_entity_poly.type
_entity_poly.pdbx_seq_one_letter_code
_entity_poly.pdbx_strand_id
1 'polypeptide(L)'
;MLPETSHRAQVIAGGTDRLKPTYSVTLLKSAGCFCGQSCESWAQHTGREPGHSGQNRGAKLAFAGGDVMFFSADPVVPQAPNPAHENIQGDVKRGAKSAKQGSFTPFLGETFAKWVRFRQERAPFLSECLINHLFTPRKKSVASEGENAMSSTYAITNRFAKQEDGNVTIFSVFMLVLILTITGASVDIMRFEATRAKMQGTLDRAVLAAADLDQEQDPVAVVNDYMAKAGLAEVLADVQVDQGMNYRTVTASGSVDLDTIFLHMSGFDTLTAPGHSVAEEKISNVEISMVLDISGSMGGTRIENMRSAAKEFVDTVIQDEVTDTGLTTISVVPYNATVNLGSTLANYWTLDSLHTYSNCGTFPANAFDTVAINPSVAIERLGHFDPYSSSQSTSSISSPWCKTGDQGAMMVHSSDRTTLKNHINALSAGGNTAIDLGVKWGVALLDPASQPAVAAMATDGLVADAASNRPAPYEDPEAIKFVVVMTDGENTTQYDLKYHHKYGMSDVWIDDRGTSSTSDDRFSLIVQDHSGTSNDKYFWHRYKDYSWNYRYRSTPDGGSNARRMTNAELFARFGTKAVAKKMYEKPYYDGWVSNGTYWDVYYAYEAIVNGSSADERLADICHAAKQKGIVVFAIGFEAPAGGQAAMQDCASSDSHYFDVEGVEITETFHAIARQINSLRLIQ
;
A
#
# COMPACT_ATOMS: atom_id res chain seq x y z
N MET A 1 1.21 -53.09 2.14
CA MET A 1 0.02 -53.72 2.76
C MET A 1 -1.15 -52.76 2.61
N LEU A 2 -2.38 -53.26 2.44
CA LEU A 2 -3.64 -52.50 2.56
C LEU A 2 -4.07 -52.49 4.05
N PRO A 3 -5.02 -51.62 4.50
CA PRO A 3 -6.45 -51.55 4.10
C PRO A 3 -6.80 -50.24 3.35
N GLU A 4 -7.88 -50.01 2.59
CA GLU A 4 -9.27 -50.54 2.45
C GLU A 4 -10.40 -49.72 3.11
N THR A 5 -11.41 -49.36 2.29
CA THR A 5 -12.84 -49.06 2.61
C THR A 5 -13.20 -47.77 3.41
N SER A 6 -14.35 -47.10 3.22
CA SER A 6 -15.43 -47.22 2.19
C SER A 6 -16.33 -45.95 2.10
N HIS A 7 -17.15 -45.89 1.02
CA HIS A 7 -18.44 -45.20 0.81
C HIS A 7 -18.96 -44.14 1.83
N ARG A 8 -19.62 -43.05 1.40
CA ARG A 8 -20.91 -43.09 0.66
C ARG A 8 -21.28 -41.72 0.04
N ALA A 9 -22.11 -41.73 -1.00
CA ALA A 9 -22.78 -40.54 -1.54
C ALA A 9 -24.31 -40.67 -1.38
N GLN A 10 -25.05 -39.55 -1.36
CA GLN A 10 -26.50 -39.57 -1.47
C GLN A 10 -27.07 -38.29 -2.10
N VAL A 11 -28.06 -38.46 -2.98
CA VAL A 11 -28.78 -37.40 -3.71
C VAL A 11 -30.28 -37.55 -3.41
N ILE A 12 -30.98 -36.43 -3.18
CA ILE A 12 -32.45 -36.34 -3.15
C ILE A 12 -32.87 -35.04 -3.86
N ALA A 13 -34.01 -35.04 -4.55
CA ALA A 13 -34.52 -33.93 -5.34
C ALA A 13 -36.07 -33.84 -5.33
N GLY A 14 -36.63 -32.69 -5.71
CA GLY A 14 -37.98 -32.58 -6.31
C GLY A 14 -39.03 -31.68 -5.62
N GLY A 15 -39.82 -30.95 -6.42
CA GLY A 15 -41.06 -30.22 -6.03
C GLY A 15 -40.83 -28.77 -5.57
N THR A 16 -41.20 -27.66 -6.22
CA THR A 16 -42.23 -27.24 -7.22
C THR A 16 -43.67 -27.06 -6.71
N ASP A 17 -44.06 -25.82 -6.35
CA ASP A 17 -45.05 -25.04 -7.15
C ASP A 17 -45.20 -23.54 -6.74
N ARG A 18 -45.21 -22.67 -7.76
CA ARG A 18 -46.10 -21.51 -8.05
C ARG A 18 -46.61 -20.56 -6.95
N LEU A 19 -46.25 -19.26 -7.05
CA LEU A 19 -47.05 -18.21 -7.75
C LEU A 19 -46.36 -16.83 -7.71
N LYS A 20 -46.53 -16.05 -8.79
CA LYS A 20 -46.23 -14.60 -8.95
C LYS A 20 -47.57 -13.81 -8.85
N PRO A 21 -47.65 -12.46 -8.70
CA PRO A 21 -46.87 -11.50 -9.50
C PRO A 21 -46.58 -10.05 -8.97
N THR A 22 -45.69 -9.34 -9.71
CA THR A 22 -45.70 -7.88 -10.04
C THR A 22 -45.44 -6.79 -8.96
N TYR A 23 -44.93 -5.58 -9.28
CA TYR A 23 -44.56 -4.89 -10.55
C TYR A 23 -43.31 -3.95 -10.40
N SER A 24 -42.84 -3.39 -11.54
CA SER A 24 -41.80 -2.35 -11.75
C SER A 24 -41.90 -1.10 -10.84
N VAL A 25 -40.83 -0.41 -10.40
CA VAL A 25 -39.74 0.33 -11.10
C VAL A 25 -40.22 1.54 -11.93
N THR A 26 -39.67 2.74 -11.66
CA THR A 26 -39.11 3.73 -12.64
C THR A 26 -38.55 5.00 -11.92
N LEU A 27 -37.54 5.65 -12.51
CA LEU A 27 -36.88 6.89 -12.04
C LEU A 27 -37.68 8.16 -12.38
N LEU A 28 -37.16 9.35 -12.00
CA LEU A 28 -37.11 10.48 -12.96
C LEU A 28 -35.96 11.46 -12.68
N LYS A 29 -35.45 12.10 -13.76
CA LYS A 29 -34.43 13.17 -13.77
C LYS A 29 -35.08 14.51 -14.17
N SER A 30 -34.61 15.63 -13.61
CA SER A 30 -34.40 16.93 -14.29
C SER A 30 -33.94 17.96 -13.23
N ALA A 31 -32.83 18.69 -13.32
CA ALA A 31 -32.30 19.53 -14.42
C ALA A 31 -33.11 20.83 -14.65
N GLY A 32 -32.45 21.99 -14.49
CA GLY A 32 -33.02 23.32 -14.73
C GLY A 32 -32.07 24.45 -14.30
N CYS A 33 -31.54 25.21 -15.27
CA CYS A 33 -30.63 26.34 -15.05
C CYS A 33 -31.42 27.67 -14.87
N PHE A 34 -30.75 28.77 -14.49
CA PHE A 34 -30.76 30.03 -15.26
C PHE A 34 -29.65 31.03 -14.84
N CYS A 35 -29.51 32.12 -15.61
CA CYS A 35 -28.49 33.20 -15.56
C CYS A 35 -28.49 34.06 -14.27
N GLY A 36 -27.50 34.92 -13.99
CA GLY A 36 -26.23 35.27 -14.68
C GLY A 36 -25.85 36.77 -14.53
N GLN A 37 -24.81 37.23 -15.26
CA GLN A 37 -24.31 38.64 -15.35
C GLN A 37 -23.62 39.22 -14.09
N SER A 38 -22.66 40.18 -14.15
CA SER A 38 -21.82 40.72 -15.26
C SER A 38 -20.70 41.66 -14.73
N CYS A 39 -19.74 42.01 -15.59
CA CYS A 39 -18.79 43.15 -15.47
C CYS A 39 -17.65 43.03 -14.41
N GLU A 40 -16.47 43.64 -14.58
CA GLU A 40 -15.92 44.40 -15.73
C GLU A 40 -14.39 44.30 -15.88
N SER A 41 -13.84 44.97 -16.89
CA SER A 41 -12.43 45.00 -17.28
C SER A 41 -11.56 45.95 -16.43
N TRP A 42 -10.25 45.98 -16.68
CA TRP A 42 -9.49 47.18 -17.08
C TRP A 42 -8.08 46.78 -17.61
N ALA A 43 -7.37 47.69 -18.29
CA ALA A 43 -6.11 47.33 -18.97
C ALA A 43 -5.11 48.50 -19.18
N GLN A 44 -3.85 48.14 -19.45
CA GLN A 44 -2.73 48.93 -20.02
C GLN A 44 -2.05 50.03 -19.16
N HIS A 45 -0.72 49.91 -19.03
CA HIS A 45 0.31 50.93 -19.36
C HIS A 45 1.73 50.37 -19.02
N THR A 46 2.54 49.87 -19.99
CA THR A 46 3.57 50.57 -20.80
C THR A 46 4.74 51.24 -20.04
N GLY A 47 6.00 50.78 -20.20
CA GLY A 47 7.17 51.54 -19.72
C GLY A 47 8.61 50.96 -19.80
N ARG A 48 9.25 51.01 -20.99
CA ARG A 48 10.72 51.20 -21.27
C ARG A 48 11.85 50.27 -20.74
N GLU A 49 12.74 49.94 -21.68
CA GLU A 49 14.17 49.51 -21.58
C GLU A 49 15.13 50.75 -21.37
N PRO A 50 16.51 50.73 -21.48
CA PRO A 50 17.43 49.68 -22.02
C PRO A 50 18.88 49.53 -21.46
N GLY A 51 19.59 48.53 -22.02
CA GLY A 51 21.08 48.38 -22.06
C GLY A 51 21.67 47.43 -21.01
N HIS A 52 22.81 46.74 -21.19
CA HIS A 52 23.79 46.49 -22.29
C HIS A 52 24.72 45.32 -21.83
N SER A 53 25.53 44.57 -22.59
CA SER A 53 25.88 44.39 -24.03
C SER A 53 26.29 42.88 -24.21
N GLY A 54 26.89 42.30 -25.27
CA GLY A 54 27.42 42.74 -26.57
C GLY A 54 28.65 41.89 -26.99
N GLN A 55 29.08 41.97 -28.28
CA GLN A 55 30.16 41.18 -28.92
C GLN A 55 29.90 39.66 -29.11
N ASN A 56 30.62 38.92 -29.98
CA ASN A 56 30.97 39.14 -31.41
C ASN A 56 31.55 37.84 -32.03
N ARG A 57 31.56 37.73 -33.37
CA ARG A 57 32.11 36.60 -34.19
C ARG A 57 31.31 35.27 -34.10
N GLY A 58 31.18 34.49 -35.18
CA GLY A 58 31.46 34.83 -36.57
C GLY A 58 31.47 33.66 -37.57
N ALA A 59 30.92 33.93 -38.75
CA ALA A 59 31.28 33.35 -40.06
C ALA A 59 31.00 31.86 -40.39
N LYS A 60 30.04 31.70 -41.32
CA LYS A 60 30.17 31.03 -42.64
C LYS A 60 29.83 29.53 -42.82
N LEU A 61 28.89 29.33 -43.77
CA LEU A 61 28.84 28.28 -44.83
C LEU A 61 28.52 26.84 -44.37
N ALA A 62 27.82 26.00 -45.16
CA ALA A 62 27.21 26.17 -46.49
C ALA A 62 26.09 25.12 -46.76
N PHE A 63 25.31 25.37 -47.84
CA PHE A 63 24.63 24.45 -48.80
C PHE A 63 24.74 22.92 -48.58
N ALA A 64 23.75 22.07 -48.92
CA ALA A 64 22.40 22.12 -49.50
C ALA A 64 21.78 20.68 -49.36
N GLY A 65 20.55 20.31 -49.74
CA GLY A 65 19.38 20.97 -50.35
C GLY A 65 18.51 19.93 -51.10
N GLY A 66 17.22 20.21 -51.30
CA GLY A 66 16.26 19.33 -52.00
C GLY A 66 15.67 18.18 -51.13
N ASP A 67 14.51 17.60 -51.48
CA ASP A 67 13.51 18.12 -52.42
C ASP A 67 12.08 17.60 -52.18
N VAL A 68 11.14 18.35 -52.75
CA VAL A 68 9.66 18.19 -52.85
C VAL A 68 9.09 16.76 -52.86
N MET A 69 8.01 16.52 -52.08
CA MET A 69 6.71 16.06 -52.63
C MET A 69 5.50 16.42 -51.75
N PHE A 70 4.40 16.80 -52.43
CA PHE A 70 3.07 17.06 -51.85
C PHE A 70 2.19 15.80 -51.97
N PHE A 71 1.26 15.60 -51.03
CA PHE A 71 -0.11 15.17 -51.34
C PHE A 71 -1.08 15.59 -50.23
N SER A 72 -2.33 15.87 -50.59
CA SER A 72 -3.39 16.36 -49.69
C SER A 72 -4.76 15.76 -50.06
N ALA A 73 -5.55 15.33 -49.08
CA ALA A 73 -7.04 15.34 -49.12
C ALA A 73 -7.65 14.82 -47.80
N ASP A 74 -8.16 15.75 -46.98
CA ASP A 74 -9.47 15.85 -46.30
C ASP A 74 -10.31 14.61 -45.87
N PRO A 75 -11.15 14.75 -44.80
CA PRO A 75 -11.83 13.64 -44.13
C PRO A 75 -13.25 13.33 -44.63
N VAL A 76 -13.79 12.16 -44.26
CA VAL A 76 -15.18 11.74 -44.54
C VAL A 76 -15.86 11.07 -43.33
N VAL A 77 -16.99 11.64 -42.90
CA VAL A 77 -18.01 11.11 -41.98
C VAL A 77 -19.33 11.72 -42.49
N PRO A 78 -20.44 10.96 -42.75
CA PRO A 78 -21.51 10.89 -41.75
C PRO A 78 -22.55 9.73 -41.85
N GLN A 79 -23.51 9.79 -40.90
CA GLN A 79 -24.89 9.28 -40.90
C GLN A 79 -25.22 7.87 -40.38
N ALA A 80 -26.35 7.84 -39.66
CA ALA A 80 -27.16 6.71 -39.25
C ALA A 80 -28.65 7.11 -39.33
N PRO A 81 -29.61 6.16 -39.40
CA PRO A 81 -31.04 6.45 -39.23
C PRO A 81 -31.67 5.79 -37.99
N ASN A 82 -32.88 6.24 -37.66
CA ASN A 82 -33.75 5.93 -36.51
C ASN A 82 -35.20 5.74 -37.09
N PRO A 83 -36.36 5.77 -36.37
CA PRO A 83 -36.68 5.62 -34.94
C PRO A 83 -37.86 4.64 -34.65
N ALA A 84 -38.43 4.69 -33.42
CA ALA A 84 -39.58 3.87 -32.96
C ALA A 84 -40.65 4.68 -32.15
N HIS A 85 -41.66 3.98 -31.61
CA HIS A 85 -43.03 4.44 -31.27
C HIS A 85 -43.57 3.69 -29.99
N GLU A 86 -44.51 4.15 -29.15
CA GLU A 86 -45.23 5.44 -28.96
C GLU A 86 -46.12 5.44 -27.67
N ASN A 87 -46.51 6.64 -27.15
CA ASN A 87 -47.85 7.04 -26.59
C ASN A 87 -48.60 6.21 -25.46
N ILE A 88 -49.60 6.69 -24.66
CA ILE A 88 -50.35 7.97 -24.48
C ILE A 88 -51.06 8.03 -23.08
N GLN A 89 -51.37 9.24 -22.54
CA GLN A 89 -52.43 9.70 -21.55
C GLN A 89 -52.91 8.82 -20.33
N GLY A 90 -53.49 9.33 -19.23
CA GLY A 90 -53.69 10.71 -18.73
C GLY A 90 -54.82 10.88 -17.66
N ASP A 91 -54.68 11.92 -16.82
CA ASP A 91 -55.74 12.78 -16.19
C ASP A 91 -56.60 12.37 -14.93
N VAL A 92 -57.11 13.42 -14.23
CA VAL A 92 -58.26 13.56 -13.28
C VAL A 92 -58.17 13.21 -11.76
N LYS A 93 -57.76 14.23 -10.97
CA LYS A 93 -58.42 14.88 -9.76
C LYS A 93 -59.07 14.09 -8.58
N ARG A 94 -58.79 14.63 -7.36
CA ARG A 94 -59.45 14.48 -6.01
C ARG A 94 -59.01 13.27 -5.16
N GLY A 95 -58.88 13.33 -3.82
CA GLY A 95 -58.84 14.51 -2.92
C GLY A 95 -59.12 14.23 -1.42
N ALA A 96 -58.44 14.98 -0.53
CA ALA A 96 -58.74 15.27 0.90
C ALA A 96 -58.42 14.25 2.04
N LYS A 97 -58.19 14.83 3.25
CA LYS A 97 -58.21 14.28 4.64
C LYS A 97 -57.03 13.45 5.21
N SER A 98 -56.09 14.19 5.82
CA SER A 98 -55.83 14.21 7.29
C SER A 98 -55.50 12.92 8.09
N ALA A 99 -54.21 12.81 8.44
CA ALA A 99 -53.63 12.47 9.76
C ALA A 99 -53.85 11.10 10.45
N LYS A 100 -52.74 10.42 10.80
CA LYS A 100 -52.26 10.32 12.20
C LYS A 100 -50.92 9.56 12.40
N GLN A 101 -50.13 10.05 13.37
CA GLN A 101 -49.14 9.35 14.25
C GLN A 101 -47.92 8.65 13.61
N GLY A 102 -46.80 8.58 14.35
CA GLY A 102 -45.58 7.86 13.91
C GLY A 102 -44.22 8.53 14.17
N SER A 103 -44.06 9.22 15.30
CA SER A 103 -42.82 9.38 16.10
C SER A 103 -41.45 9.02 15.46
N PHE A 104 -40.58 10.03 15.34
CA PHE A 104 -39.14 9.92 15.06
C PHE A 104 -38.34 10.76 16.07
N THR A 105 -37.24 10.22 16.61
CA THR A 105 -36.20 10.99 17.35
C THR A 105 -34.83 10.29 17.24
N PRO A 106 -33.86 10.86 16.50
CA PRO A 106 -32.44 10.59 16.74
C PRO A 106 -31.93 11.39 17.96
N PHE A 107 -30.70 11.12 18.40
CA PHE A 107 -30.16 11.58 19.68
C PHE A 107 -28.88 12.42 19.46
N LEU A 108 -28.95 13.74 19.70
CA LEU A 108 -27.86 14.63 20.13
C LEU A 108 -28.31 16.12 20.09
N GLY A 109 -27.83 16.92 21.05
CA GLY A 109 -27.88 18.40 21.00
C GLY A 109 -29.14 19.08 21.57
N GLU A 110 -29.01 19.64 22.78
CA GLU A 110 -29.38 21.03 23.17
C GLU A 110 -29.65 21.15 24.69
N THR A 111 -28.75 21.84 25.41
CA THR A 111 -28.96 22.26 26.81
C THR A 111 -28.54 23.71 27.02
N PHE A 112 -29.11 24.65 26.25
CA PHE A 112 -28.78 26.08 26.36
C PHE A 112 -29.96 27.06 26.19
N ALA A 113 -31.17 26.70 26.66
CA ALA A 113 -32.31 27.63 26.67
C ALA A 113 -33.36 27.34 27.76
N LYS A 114 -33.12 27.76 29.02
CA LYS A 114 -34.18 27.77 30.05
C LYS A 114 -33.88 28.70 31.24
N TRP A 115 -34.39 29.94 31.20
CA TRP A 115 -35.04 30.64 32.34
C TRP A 115 -35.49 32.07 31.98
N VAL A 116 -36.71 32.24 31.45
CA VAL A 116 -37.71 33.28 31.83
C VAL A 116 -39.06 32.89 31.22
N ARG A 117 -40.04 32.52 32.05
CA ARG A 117 -41.48 32.87 31.91
C ARG A 117 -42.26 32.21 33.06
N PHE A 118 -42.98 33.03 33.83
CA PHE A 118 -43.91 32.54 34.85
C PHE A 118 -45.10 33.51 34.97
N ARG A 119 -46.32 33.07 34.63
CA ARG A 119 -47.57 33.76 34.99
C ARG A 119 -48.80 32.88 34.75
N GLN A 120 -49.74 32.94 35.70
CA GLN A 120 -51.11 32.38 35.68
C GLN A 120 -51.16 30.82 35.58
N GLU A 121 -52.04 30.09 36.29
CA GLU A 121 -53.20 30.50 37.10
C GLU A 121 -53.65 29.39 38.09
N ARG A 122 -54.45 29.76 39.11
CA ARG A 122 -55.37 28.92 39.93
C ARG A 122 -54.77 27.78 40.79
N ALA A 123 -54.75 28.01 42.10
CA ALA A 123 -54.89 26.95 43.12
C ALA A 123 -56.37 26.83 43.58
N PRO A 124 -56.84 25.63 43.98
CA PRO A 124 -58.15 25.45 44.62
C PRO A 124 -58.09 25.66 46.14
N PHE A 125 -59.27 25.95 46.72
CA PHE A 125 -59.51 26.25 48.14
C PHE A 125 -59.08 25.17 49.14
N LEU A 126 -58.56 25.61 50.29
CA LEU A 126 -59.01 25.18 51.62
C LEU A 126 -58.98 26.38 52.60
N SER A 127 -59.69 26.29 53.72
CA SER A 127 -60.24 27.46 54.45
C SER A 127 -59.55 27.82 55.78
N GLU A 128 -59.62 29.13 56.09
CA GLU A 128 -59.70 29.79 57.41
C GLU A 128 -59.21 29.08 58.69
N CYS A 129 -58.20 29.66 59.37
CA CYS A 129 -58.33 30.16 60.76
C CYS A 129 -57.06 30.87 61.31
N LEU A 130 -57.25 31.75 62.30
CA LEU A 130 -56.37 32.13 63.43
C LEU A 130 -54.84 32.15 63.18
N ILE A 131 -54.11 33.27 63.12
CA ILE A 131 -54.03 34.49 63.96
C ILE A 131 -53.63 34.23 65.43
N ASN A 132 -52.37 34.60 65.74
CA ASN A 132 -51.73 34.98 67.02
C ASN A 132 -51.76 34.02 68.22
N HIS A 133 -50.61 33.40 68.52
CA HIS A 133 -49.59 33.85 69.50
C HIS A 133 -48.34 32.92 69.34
N LEU A 134 -47.09 33.23 69.71
CA LEU A 134 -46.57 33.83 70.95
C LEU A 134 -45.24 34.58 70.71
N PHE A 135 -45.15 35.84 71.17
CA PHE A 135 -43.92 36.45 71.69
C PHE A 135 -44.33 37.51 72.72
N THR A 136 -43.80 37.45 73.94
CA THR A 136 -44.34 38.22 75.09
C THR A 136 -43.27 38.99 75.87
N PRO A 137 -43.36 40.32 75.94
CA PRO A 137 -42.83 41.12 77.04
C PRO A 137 -43.93 41.43 78.07
N ARG A 138 -43.55 41.59 79.35
CA ARG A 138 -44.49 41.95 80.44
C ARG A 138 -44.89 43.43 80.39
N LYS A 139 -46.14 43.73 80.76
CA LYS A 139 -46.56 45.09 81.13
C LYS A 139 -45.84 45.56 82.41
N LYS A 140 -45.46 46.84 82.43
CA LYS A 140 -45.62 47.71 83.61
C LYS A 140 -46.37 48.96 83.15
N SER A 141 -47.39 49.36 83.90
CA SER A 141 -48.17 50.57 83.66
C SER A 141 -47.91 51.58 84.77
N VAL A 142 -47.56 52.81 84.38
CA VAL A 142 -47.72 54.03 85.18
C VAL A 142 -48.57 54.99 84.34
N ALA A 143 -49.39 55.82 84.98
CA ALA A 143 -50.50 56.49 84.33
C ALA A 143 -50.22 57.95 83.91
N SER A 144 -51.17 58.49 83.13
CA SER A 144 -51.43 59.90 82.82
C SER A 144 -50.30 60.73 82.19
N GLU A 145 -50.53 61.14 80.94
CA GLU A 145 -50.31 62.55 80.61
C GLU A 145 -51.31 63.40 81.42
N GLY A 146 -50.82 64.52 81.94
CA GLY A 146 -51.59 65.76 81.98
C GLY A 146 -50.93 66.75 81.03
N GLU A 147 -51.75 67.54 80.33
CA GLU A 147 -51.37 68.81 79.69
C GLU A 147 -50.40 68.84 78.48
N ASN A 148 -51.01 69.12 77.32
CA ASN A 148 -50.68 70.24 76.42
C ASN A 148 -49.52 70.15 75.40
N ALA A 149 -49.56 71.12 74.47
CA ALA A 149 -48.50 71.58 73.55
C ALA A 149 -48.20 70.77 72.27
N MET A 150 -49.10 70.91 71.29
CA MET A 150 -48.80 70.82 69.85
C MET A 150 -47.54 71.63 69.46
N SER A 151 -46.51 71.01 68.84
CA SER A 151 -45.51 71.74 68.05
C SER A 151 -44.72 70.91 67.01
N SER A 152 -44.80 71.33 65.75
CA SER A 152 -43.70 71.43 64.77
C SER A 152 -42.70 70.26 64.56
N THR A 153 -43.17 69.02 64.30
CA THR A 153 -42.29 67.93 63.76
C THR A 153 -42.85 67.16 62.57
N TYR A 154 -44.17 66.86 62.55
CA TYR A 154 -44.80 65.98 61.54
C TYR A 154 -44.80 66.50 60.09
N ALA A 155 -44.44 67.76 59.84
CA ALA A 155 -44.44 68.33 58.48
C ALA A 155 -43.25 67.87 57.61
N ILE A 156 -42.15 67.41 58.22
CA ILE A 156 -40.92 67.05 57.50
C ILE A 156 -40.95 65.58 57.05
N THR A 157 -41.39 64.67 57.92
CA THR A 157 -41.42 63.23 57.65
C THR A 157 -42.36 62.85 56.49
N ASN A 158 -43.53 63.49 56.41
CA ASN A 158 -44.51 63.26 55.34
C ASN A 158 -44.09 63.85 53.97
N ARG A 159 -43.00 64.65 53.93
CA ARG A 159 -42.38 65.13 52.69
C ARG A 159 -41.30 64.16 52.19
N PHE A 160 -40.51 63.60 53.11
CA PHE A 160 -39.50 62.58 52.79
C PHE A 160 -40.13 61.30 52.23
N ALA A 161 -41.27 60.88 52.78
CA ALA A 161 -42.03 59.69 52.33
C ALA A 161 -42.71 59.83 50.93
N LYS A 162 -42.48 60.95 50.22
CA LYS A 162 -43.05 61.24 48.89
C LYS A 162 -42.02 61.74 47.86
N GLN A 163 -40.73 61.64 48.15
CA GLN A 163 -39.69 61.96 47.16
C GLN A 163 -39.29 60.70 46.38
N GLU A 164 -39.58 60.68 45.08
CA GLU A 164 -39.21 59.59 44.16
C GLU A 164 -37.75 59.71 43.65
N ASP A 165 -37.08 60.82 43.98
CA ASP A 165 -35.70 61.16 43.57
C ASP A 165 -34.65 60.07 43.88
N GLY A 166 -34.93 59.22 44.89
CA GLY A 166 -34.06 58.11 45.30
C GLY A 166 -34.26 56.79 44.53
N ASN A 167 -35.24 56.68 43.62
CA ASN A 167 -35.48 55.42 42.91
C ASN A 167 -34.38 55.13 41.86
N VAL A 168 -33.85 56.18 41.23
CA VAL A 168 -32.75 56.07 40.26
C VAL A 168 -31.47 55.60 40.93
N THR A 169 -31.14 56.06 42.15
CA THR A 169 -29.91 55.65 42.82
C THR A 169 -29.93 54.18 43.23
N ILE A 170 -31.08 53.62 43.64
CA ILE A 170 -31.23 52.18 43.91
C ILE A 170 -30.95 51.36 42.63
N PHE A 171 -31.55 51.76 41.50
CA PHE A 171 -31.31 51.10 40.21
C PHE A 171 -29.86 51.24 39.74
N SER A 172 -29.24 52.42 39.89
CA SER A 172 -27.84 52.67 39.54
C SER A 172 -26.86 51.86 40.39
N VAL A 173 -27.09 51.73 41.70
CA VAL A 173 -26.29 50.86 42.57
C VAL A 173 -26.44 49.39 42.16
N PHE A 174 -27.66 48.93 41.88
CA PHE A 174 -27.89 47.56 41.43
C PHE A 174 -27.19 47.26 40.09
N MET A 175 -27.27 48.17 39.12
CA MET A 175 -26.56 48.06 37.84
C MET A 175 -25.04 48.13 38.00
N LEU A 176 -24.52 48.97 38.88
CA LEU A 176 -23.09 49.06 39.17
C LEU A 176 -22.57 47.75 39.80
N VAL A 177 -23.31 47.15 40.73
CA VAL A 177 -22.99 45.82 41.28
C VAL A 177 -23.04 44.76 40.17
N LEU A 178 -24.06 44.76 39.31
CA LEU A 178 -24.17 43.82 38.18
C LEU A 178 -23.00 43.92 37.19
N ILE A 179 -22.59 45.14 36.84
CA ILE A 179 -21.43 45.36 35.96
C ILE A 179 -20.15 44.87 36.65
N LEU A 180 -19.95 45.19 37.93
CA LEU A 180 -18.79 44.72 38.70
C LEU A 180 -18.74 43.18 38.82
N THR A 181 -19.86 42.49 39.02
CA THR A 181 -19.86 41.01 39.05
C THR A 181 -19.58 40.40 37.69
N ILE A 182 -20.11 40.95 36.58
CA ILE A 182 -19.84 40.46 35.22
C ILE A 182 -18.39 40.72 34.81
N THR A 183 -17.86 41.92 35.04
CA THR A 183 -16.44 42.26 34.78
C THR A 183 -15.51 41.45 35.68
N GLY A 184 -15.86 41.28 36.95
CA GLY A 184 -15.09 40.47 37.90
C GLY A 184 -15.02 38.99 37.51
N ALA A 185 -16.17 38.38 37.19
CA ALA A 185 -16.23 37.02 36.66
C ALA A 185 -15.42 36.86 35.37
N SER A 186 -15.40 37.88 34.50
CA SER A 186 -14.56 37.88 33.29
C SER A 186 -13.06 37.85 33.63
N VAL A 187 -12.62 38.57 34.69
CA VAL A 187 -11.23 38.52 35.17
C VAL A 187 -10.88 37.16 35.76
N ASP A 188 -11.77 36.54 36.53
CA ASP A 188 -11.55 35.19 37.07
C ASP A 188 -11.48 34.13 35.94
N ILE A 189 -12.34 34.20 34.94
CA ILE A 189 -12.31 33.33 33.76
C ILE A 189 -11.02 33.55 32.95
N MET A 190 -10.54 34.79 32.80
CA MET A 190 -9.26 35.07 32.14
C MET A 190 -8.06 34.51 32.92
N ARG A 191 -8.06 34.59 34.26
CA ARG A 191 -7.04 33.97 35.12
C ARG A 191 -7.07 32.44 35.02
N PHE A 192 -8.26 31.85 34.98
CA PHE A 192 -8.49 30.43 34.81
C PHE A 192 -7.93 29.90 33.48
N GLU A 193 -8.39 30.44 32.35
CA GLU A 193 -7.94 29.97 31.03
C GLU A 193 -6.45 30.25 30.78
N ALA A 194 -5.91 31.38 31.26
CA ALA A 194 -4.47 31.65 31.18
C ALA A 194 -3.63 30.62 31.95
N THR A 195 -4.09 30.19 33.12
CA THR A 195 -3.42 29.17 33.93
C THR A 195 -3.55 27.79 33.30
N ARG A 196 -4.76 27.44 32.84
CA ARG A 196 -5.04 26.19 32.14
C ARG A 196 -4.17 26.04 30.89
N ALA A 197 -4.10 27.08 30.06
CA ALA A 197 -3.28 27.10 28.85
C ALA A 197 -1.77 27.02 29.16
N LYS A 198 -1.30 27.69 30.23
CA LYS A 198 0.09 27.56 30.69
C LYS A 198 0.40 26.12 31.13
N MET A 199 -0.49 25.49 31.91
CA MET A 199 -0.30 24.13 32.39
C MET A 199 -0.31 23.13 31.24
N GLN A 200 -1.32 23.15 30.37
CA GLN A 200 -1.41 22.26 29.22
C GLN A 200 -0.18 22.40 28.31
N GLY A 201 0.17 23.63 27.89
CA GLY A 201 1.36 23.88 27.07
C GLY A 201 2.71 23.66 27.78
N THR A 202 2.72 23.37 29.08
CA THR A 202 3.89 22.83 29.79
C THR A 202 3.88 21.30 29.76
N LEU A 203 2.74 20.66 30.09
CA LEU A 203 2.55 19.21 30.02
C LEU A 203 2.87 18.68 28.61
N ASP A 204 2.36 19.33 27.56
CA ASP A 204 2.59 18.93 26.16
C ASP A 204 4.08 18.89 25.81
N ARG A 205 4.87 19.87 26.29
CA ARG A 205 6.33 19.90 26.11
C ARG A 205 7.05 18.87 26.98
N ALA A 206 6.54 18.65 28.18
CA ALA A 206 7.10 17.71 29.14
C ALA A 206 6.95 16.26 28.67
N VAL A 207 5.78 15.88 28.14
CA VAL A 207 5.56 14.53 27.60
C VAL A 207 6.34 14.30 26.31
N LEU A 208 6.40 15.28 25.39
CA LEU A 208 7.20 15.16 24.17
C LEU A 208 8.68 14.93 24.47
N ALA A 209 9.28 15.73 25.36
CA ALA A 209 10.69 15.61 25.74
C ALA A 209 11.02 14.39 26.64
N ALA A 210 9.98 13.70 27.14
CA ALA A 210 10.12 12.48 27.94
C ALA A 210 9.79 11.20 27.14
N ALA A 211 8.97 11.30 26.09
CA ALA A 211 8.75 10.23 25.11
C ALA A 211 9.99 10.00 24.24
N ASP A 212 10.68 11.09 23.87
CA ASP A 212 11.99 11.16 23.19
C ASP A 212 12.91 9.97 23.52
N LEU A 213 13.11 9.07 22.57
CA LEU A 213 13.85 7.81 22.75
C LEU A 213 15.36 8.02 22.92
N ASP A 214 15.91 9.12 22.39
CA ASP A 214 17.32 9.53 22.60
C ASP A 214 17.54 10.11 24.02
N GLN A 215 16.47 10.33 24.80
CA GLN A 215 16.57 10.78 26.19
C GLN A 215 17.14 9.70 27.12
N GLU A 216 18.40 9.87 27.52
CA GLU A 216 19.10 9.02 28.52
C GLU A 216 18.51 9.11 29.94
N GLN A 217 17.72 10.14 30.25
CA GLN A 217 17.16 10.38 31.59
C GLN A 217 15.82 9.67 31.80
N ASP A 218 15.54 9.30 33.05
CA ASP A 218 14.24 8.74 33.46
C ASP A 218 13.06 9.64 33.02
N PRO A 219 12.08 9.12 32.26
CA PRO A 219 11.01 9.95 31.70
C PRO A 219 10.14 10.64 32.76
N VAL A 220 9.95 10.02 33.93
CA VAL A 220 9.19 10.63 35.04
C VAL A 220 9.98 11.78 35.64
N ALA A 221 11.30 11.64 35.80
CA ALA A 221 12.18 12.73 36.21
C ALA A 221 12.18 13.90 35.21
N VAL A 222 12.16 13.62 33.89
CA VAL A 222 12.07 14.66 32.85
C VAL A 222 10.75 15.43 32.93
N VAL A 223 9.61 14.76 33.05
CA VAL A 223 8.31 15.45 33.21
C VAL A 223 8.28 16.29 34.48
N ASN A 224 8.81 15.77 35.60
CA ASN A 224 8.90 16.51 36.85
C ASN A 224 9.80 17.75 36.75
N ASP A 225 10.96 17.65 36.08
CA ASP A 225 11.88 18.78 35.88
C ASP A 225 11.27 19.89 35.00
N TYR A 226 10.60 19.54 33.91
CA TYR A 226 9.85 20.51 33.08
C TYR A 226 8.77 21.24 33.90
N MET A 227 7.98 20.50 34.68
CA MET A 227 6.93 21.07 35.53
C MET A 227 7.52 21.92 36.66
N ALA A 228 8.62 21.50 37.28
CA ALA A 228 9.33 22.28 38.30
C ALA A 228 9.90 23.59 37.74
N LYS A 229 10.58 23.55 36.58
CA LYS A 229 11.11 24.74 35.89
C LYS A 229 10.01 25.72 35.45
N ALA A 230 8.80 25.22 35.17
CA ALA A 230 7.64 26.06 34.89
C ALA A 230 6.97 26.65 36.15
N GLY A 231 7.36 26.21 37.36
CA GLY A 231 6.70 26.57 38.62
C GLY A 231 5.33 25.90 38.79
N LEU A 232 5.24 24.61 38.40
CA LEU A 232 4.02 23.79 38.39
C LEU A 232 4.25 22.38 39.01
N ALA A 233 5.34 22.16 39.77
CA ALA A 233 5.62 20.84 40.36
C ALA A 233 4.50 20.32 41.27
N GLU A 234 3.92 21.19 42.10
CA GLU A 234 2.84 20.85 43.06
C GLU A 234 1.48 20.59 42.40
N VAL A 235 1.39 20.69 41.08
CA VAL A 235 0.18 20.59 40.26
C VAL A 235 0.09 19.25 39.52
N LEU A 236 1.23 18.57 39.33
CA LEU A 236 1.34 17.31 38.64
C LEU A 236 0.74 16.19 39.51
N ALA A 237 -0.28 15.50 39.00
CA ALA A 237 -1.05 14.51 39.73
C ALA A 237 -0.58 13.07 39.47
N ASP A 238 -0.23 12.76 38.21
CA ASP A 238 0.24 11.43 37.80
C ASP A 238 1.10 11.53 36.53
N VAL A 239 2.08 10.63 36.41
CA VAL A 239 2.89 10.40 35.20
C VAL A 239 3.02 8.91 34.99
N GLN A 240 2.40 8.41 33.92
CA GLN A 240 2.46 7.01 33.52
C GLN A 240 3.37 6.88 32.30
N VAL A 241 4.27 5.90 32.35
CA VAL A 241 5.20 5.57 31.27
C VAL A 241 4.94 4.12 30.87
N ASP A 242 4.52 3.91 29.63
CA ASP A 242 4.53 2.61 28.99
C ASP A 242 5.73 2.59 28.02
N GLN A 243 6.56 1.55 28.06
CA GLN A 243 7.80 1.52 27.28
C GLN A 243 8.24 0.08 26.94
N GLY A 244 8.64 -0.09 25.68
CA GLY A 244 9.21 -1.33 25.15
C GLY A 244 10.68 -1.17 24.75
N MET A 245 11.16 -2.09 23.90
CA MET A 245 12.48 -1.98 23.28
C MET A 245 12.55 -0.82 22.25
N ASN A 246 11.45 -0.60 21.53
CA ASN A 246 11.39 0.28 20.36
C ASN A 246 10.41 1.46 20.52
N TYR A 247 9.72 1.60 21.65
CA TYR A 247 8.69 2.64 21.84
C TYR A 247 8.65 3.15 23.27
N ARG A 248 8.17 4.39 23.44
CA ARG A 248 7.88 4.98 24.74
C ARG A 248 6.68 5.92 24.66
N THR A 249 5.64 5.62 25.44
CA THR A 249 4.43 6.43 25.59
C THR A 249 4.39 7.04 26.99
N VAL A 250 4.43 8.37 27.06
CA VAL A 250 4.38 9.13 28.31
C VAL A 250 3.06 9.87 28.42
N THR A 251 2.25 9.51 29.41
CA THR A 251 1.01 10.18 29.79
C THR A 251 1.24 10.99 31.07
N ALA A 252 0.93 12.28 31.06
CA ALA A 252 1.04 13.14 32.24
C ALA A 252 -0.27 13.91 32.49
N SER A 253 -0.70 13.97 33.75
CA SER A 253 -1.92 14.66 34.16
C SER A 253 -1.71 15.54 35.39
N GLY A 254 -2.50 16.60 35.53
CA GLY A 254 -2.44 17.53 36.64
C GLY A 254 -3.66 18.44 36.75
N SER A 255 -3.80 19.14 37.88
CA SER A 255 -4.91 20.05 38.11
C SER A 255 -4.56 21.19 39.06
N VAL A 256 -4.85 22.44 38.66
CA VAL A 256 -4.73 23.62 39.53
C VAL A 256 -6.12 24.00 40.04
N ASP A 257 -6.30 24.07 41.36
CA ASP A 257 -7.42 24.80 41.94
C ASP A 257 -7.07 26.29 42.05
N LEU A 258 -7.93 27.16 41.50
CA LEU A 258 -7.73 28.61 41.48
C LEU A 258 -8.79 29.34 42.29
N ASP A 259 -8.36 30.02 43.36
CA ASP A 259 -9.21 30.94 44.13
C ASP A 259 -9.76 32.06 43.22
N THR A 260 -11.08 32.26 43.28
CA THR A 260 -11.77 33.30 42.51
C THR A 260 -11.89 34.59 43.31
N ILE A 261 -11.68 35.74 42.66
CA ILE A 261 -11.69 37.06 43.31
C ILE A 261 -13.12 37.61 43.40
N PHE A 262 -13.98 37.27 42.44
CA PHE A 262 -15.34 37.81 42.31
C PHE A 262 -16.41 36.72 42.26
N LEU A 263 -16.11 35.55 41.68
CA LEU A 263 -17.07 34.43 41.62
C LEU A 263 -17.39 33.82 42.99
N HIS A 264 -16.51 33.96 44.00
CA HIS A 264 -16.76 33.57 45.39
C HIS A 264 -17.99 34.30 45.97
N MET A 265 -18.22 35.57 45.59
CA MET A 265 -19.42 36.32 45.96
C MET A 265 -20.72 35.71 45.41
N SER A 266 -20.62 34.84 44.41
CA SER A 266 -21.73 34.08 43.81
C SER A 266 -21.77 32.60 44.25
N GLY A 267 -20.92 32.20 45.21
CA GLY A 267 -20.86 30.83 45.74
C GLY A 267 -19.93 29.88 44.97
N PHE A 268 -18.99 30.40 44.18
CA PHE A 268 -17.97 29.62 43.47
C PHE A 268 -16.58 30.03 43.95
N ASP A 269 -16.15 29.50 45.09
CA ASP A 269 -14.90 29.91 45.75
C ASP A 269 -13.64 29.57 44.92
N THR A 270 -13.63 28.41 44.25
CA THR A 270 -12.51 27.95 43.40
C THR A 270 -12.96 27.52 42.00
N LEU A 271 -12.01 27.46 41.07
CA LEU A 271 -12.16 26.83 39.74
C LEU A 271 -10.99 25.87 39.47
N THR A 272 -11.29 24.57 39.33
CA THR A 272 -10.30 23.53 38.99
C THR A 272 -9.98 23.53 37.51
N ALA A 273 -8.75 23.87 37.13
CA ALA A 273 -8.24 23.77 35.77
C ALA A 273 -7.55 22.40 35.58
N PRO A 274 -8.10 21.47 34.77
CA PRO A 274 -7.46 20.19 34.47
C PRO A 274 -6.49 20.30 33.29
N GLY A 275 -5.45 19.48 33.31
CA GLY A 275 -4.48 19.28 32.23
C GLY A 275 -4.17 17.80 32.05
N HIS A 276 -4.08 17.35 30.81
CA HIS A 276 -3.80 15.98 30.45
C HIS A 276 -3.10 15.96 29.10
N SER A 277 -1.93 15.34 29.00
CA SER A 277 -1.18 15.23 27.75
C SER A 277 -0.59 13.83 27.60
N VAL A 278 -0.41 13.41 26.35
CA VAL A 278 0.18 12.13 25.97
C VAL A 278 1.11 12.39 24.78
N ALA A 279 2.31 11.83 24.83
CA ALA A 279 3.18 11.67 23.66
C ALA A 279 3.61 10.21 23.56
N GLU A 280 3.82 9.76 22.34
CA GLU A 280 4.41 8.47 21.97
C GLU A 280 5.51 8.77 20.95
N GLU A 281 6.64 8.08 21.06
CA GLU A 281 7.62 7.95 19.98
C GLU A 281 7.96 6.48 19.81
N LYS A 282 8.09 6.04 18.55
CA LYS A 282 8.29 4.65 18.19
C LYS A 282 9.21 4.47 17.00
N ILE A 283 10.34 3.80 17.25
CA ILE A 283 11.25 3.33 16.21
C ILE A 283 10.68 2.07 15.57
N SER A 284 9.90 2.26 14.51
CA SER A 284 9.33 1.13 13.75
C SER A 284 10.41 0.33 13.02
N ASN A 285 10.27 -1.00 13.04
CA ASN A 285 11.02 -1.91 12.18
C ASN A 285 10.62 -1.71 10.73
N VAL A 286 11.56 -1.93 9.80
CA VAL A 286 11.36 -1.65 8.38
C VAL A 286 11.65 -2.89 7.55
N GLU A 287 10.67 -3.34 6.77
CA GLU A 287 10.80 -4.47 5.84
C GLU A 287 10.68 -3.95 4.42
N ILE A 288 11.79 -3.97 3.67
CA ILE A 288 11.86 -3.42 2.32
C ILE A 288 12.05 -4.56 1.31
N SER A 289 11.31 -4.51 0.21
CA SER A 289 11.51 -5.39 -0.94
C SER A 289 11.83 -4.58 -2.18
N MET A 290 13.10 -4.63 -2.61
CA MET A 290 13.61 -3.95 -3.80
C MET A 290 13.40 -4.85 -5.03
N VAL A 291 12.42 -4.52 -5.87
CA VAL A 291 12.10 -5.27 -7.09
C VAL A 291 12.79 -4.59 -8.28
N LEU A 292 13.87 -5.19 -8.76
CA LEU A 292 14.84 -4.54 -9.65
C LEU A 292 14.86 -5.17 -11.05
N ASP A 293 14.66 -4.34 -12.07
CA ASP A 293 14.70 -4.77 -13.47
C ASP A 293 16.13 -5.13 -13.89
N ILE A 294 16.30 -6.35 -14.40
CA ILE A 294 17.53 -6.85 -15.01
C ILE A 294 17.26 -7.42 -16.42
N SER A 295 16.24 -6.92 -17.11
CA SER A 295 15.93 -7.22 -18.51
C SER A 295 17.02 -6.78 -19.49
N GLY A 296 16.83 -7.04 -20.79
CA GLY A 296 17.80 -6.69 -21.83
C GLY A 296 17.90 -5.20 -22.14
N SER A 297 16.86 -4.39 -21.87
CA SER A 297 16.83 -2.95 -22.11
C SER A 297 17.72 -2.18 -21.13
N MET A 298 17.84 -2.68 -19.89
CA MET A 298 18.74 -2.19 -18.84
C MET A 298 20.25 -2.28 -19.18
N GLY A 299 20.64 -2.73 -20.37
CA GLY A 299 22.04 -2.88 -20.78
C GLY A 299 22.86 -1.58 -20.75
N GLY A 300 24.16 -1.70 -20.48
CA GLY A 300 25.10 -0.56 -20.47
C GLY A 300 24.93 0.32 -19.24
N THR A 301 24.82 1.64 -19.43
CA THR A 301 24.79 2.62 -18.34
C THR A 301 23.55 2.53 -17.45
N ARG A 302 22.44 1.95 -17.93
CA ARG A 302 21.19 1.81 -17.16
C ARG A 302 21.36 0.90 -15.93
N ILE A 303 21.85 -0.32 -16.12
CA ILE A 303 22.17 -1.23 -15.00
C ILE A 303 23.30 -0.67 -14.12
N GLU A 304 24.25 0.10 -14.67
CA GLU A 304 25.32 0.75 -13.88
C GLU A 304 24.76 1.83 -12.94
N ASN A 305 23.87 2.70 -13.45
CA ASN A 305 23.22 3.75 -12.66
C ASN A 305 22.27 3.14 -11.62
N MET A 306 21.44 2.15 -12.01
CA MET A 306 20.58 1.40 -11.09
C MET A 306 21.39 0.76 -9.96
N ARG A 307 22.49 0.08 -10.28
CA ARG A 307 23.39 -0.47 -9.26
C ARG A 307 23.90 0.60 -8.31
N SER A 308 24.29 1.80 -8.78
CA SER A 308 24.74 2.88 -7.88
C SER A 308 23.61 3.33 -6.96
N ALA A 309 22.48 3.71 -7.53
CA ALA A 309 21.31 4.19 -6.80
C ALA A 309 20.81 3.17 -5.76
N ALA A 310 20.74 1.88 -6.11
CA ALA A 310 20.33 0.81 -5.20
C ALA A 310 21.35 0.55 -4.08
N LYS A 311 22.66 0.73 -4.31
CA LYS A 311 23.68 0.65 -3.24
C LYS A 311 23.60 1.84 -2.28
N GLU A 312 23.38 3.05 -2.82
CA GLU A 312 23.25 4.27 -2.01
C GLU A 312 21.94 4.28 -1.21
N PHE A 313 20.86 3.69 -1.75
CA PHE A 313 19.64 3.38 -1.00
C PHE A 313 19.94 2.47 0.19
N VAL A 314 20.62 1.33 -0.03
CA VAL A 314 21.02 0.38 1.02
C VAL A 314 21.87 1.06 2.11
N ASP A 315 22.78 1.95 1.73
CA ASP A 315 23.60 2.73 2.66
C ASP A 315 22.82 3.86 3.39
N THR A 316 21.64 4.23 2.91
CA THR A 316 20.79 5.28 3.53
C THR A 316 19.72 4.70 4.46
N VAL A 317 19.15 3.53 4.16
CA VAL A 317 18.06 2.92 4.97
C VAL A 317 18.54 1.91 6.02
N ILE A 318 19.79 1.43 5.93
CA ILE A 318 20.44 0.62 6.96
C ILE A 318 21.49 1.48 7.67
N GLN A 319 21.20 1.86 8.91
CA GLN A 319 22.07 2.65 9.77
C GLN A 319 23.20 1.79 10.39
N ASP A 320 24.31 2.42 10.75
CA ASP A 320 25.49 1.77 11.35
C ASP A 320 25.29 1.33 12.81
N GLU A 321 24.30 1.89 13.49
CA GLU A 321 24.23 1.90 14.95
C GLU A 321 23.57 0.63 15.50
N VAL A 322 24.42 -0.33 15.86
CA VAL A 322 24.07 -1.57 16.56
C VAL A 322 23.78 -1.26 18.03
N THR A 323 22.64 -0.60 18.27
CA THR A 323 22.16 -0.14 19.58
C THR A 323 20.66 -0.45 19.76
N ASP A 324 20.28 -1.72 19.54
CA ASP A 324 18.98 -2.33 19.86
C ASP A 324 17.70 -1.69 19.27
N THR A 325 17.78 -0.60 18.50
CA THR A 325 16.63 0.19 18.03
C THR A 325 16.26 -0.03 16.56
N GLY A 326 15.18 -0.79 16.32
CA GLY A 326 14.52 -0.96 15.01
C GLY A 326 15.36 -1.64 13.92
N LEU A 327 15.07 -2.90 13.63
CA LEU A 327 15.75 -3.64 12.56
C LEU A 327 15.17 -3.27 11.18
N THR A 328 16.00 -2.73 10.29
CA THR A 328 15.75 -2.69 8.83
C THR A 328 16.20 -4.01 8.20
N THR A 329 15.34 -4.64 7.39
CA THR A 329 15.72 -5.77 6.52
C THR A 329 15.37 -5.47 5.07
N ILE A 330 16.24 -5.91 4.14
CA ILE A 330 16.05 -5.73 2.70
C ILE A 330 16.05 -7.10 2.01
N SER A 331 14.96 -7.38 1.32
CA SER A 331 14.89 -8.38 0.25
C SER A 331 15.19 -7.71 -1.09
N VAL A 332 15.98 -8.36 -1.94
CA VAL A 332 16.28 -7.90 -3.31
C VAL A 332 15.74 -8.95 -4.28
N VAL A 333 14.88 -8.53 -5.20
CA VAL A 333 14.22 -9.39 -6.18
C VAL A 333 14.57 -8.90 -7.58
N PRO A 334 15.69 -9.38 -8.17
CA PRO A 334 16.00 -9.14 -9.56
C PRO A 334 15.02 -9.90 -10.44
N TYR A 335 14.46 -9.27 -11.47
CA TYR A 335 13.58 -9.92 -12.43
C TYR A 335 13.96 -9.58 -13.87
N ASN A 336 13.70 -10.53 -14.77
CA ASN A 336 13.75 -10.30 -16.22
C ASN A 336 12.52 -10.96 -16.85
N ALA A 337 12.72 -12.01 -17.63
CA ALA A 337 11.64 -12.84 -18.19
C ALA A 337 10.92 -13.69 -17.12
N THR A 338 11.49 -13.75 -15.93
CA THR A 338 11.04 -14.49 -14.74
C THR A 338 11.87 -14.04 -13.52
N VAL A 339 11.61 -14.60 -12.34
CA VAL A 339 12.42 -14.44 -11.12
C VAL A 339 13.14 -15.75 -10.82
N ASN A 340 14.44 -15.66 -10.53
CA ASN A 340 15.29 -16.81 -10.17
C ASN A 340 15.43 -16.91 -8.65
N LEU A 341 15.19 -18.09 -8.06
CA LEU A 341 15.40 -18.34 -6.63
C LEU A 341 16.88 -18.66 -6.32
N GLY A 342 17.72 -18.83 -7.34
CA GLY A 342 19.12 -19.26 -7.18
C GLY A 342 19.24 -20.71 -6.71
N SER A 343 20.46 -21.12 -6.38
CA SER A 343 20.77 -22.47 -5.90
C SER A 343 20.37 -22.68 -4.44
N THR A 344 20.43 -21.63 -3.61
CA THR A 344 20.20 -21.71 -2.17
C THR A 344 18.73 -21.56 -1.78
N LEU A 345 18.02 -20.51 -2.21
CA LEU A 345 16.67 -20.21 -1.73
C LEU A 345 15.62 -21.23 -2.23
N ALA A 346 15.91 -21.87 -3.37
CA ALA A 346 15.09 -22.93 -3.95
C ALA A 346 14.99 -24.22 -3.11
N ASN A 347 15.70 -24.30 -1.98
CA ASN A 347 15.55 -25.38 -1.00
C ASN A 347 14.47 -25.06 0.07
N TYR A 348 14.07 -23.79 0.22
CA TYR A 348 13.12 -23.33 1.24
C TYR A 348 11.71 -23.10 0.67
N TRP A 349 11.59 -22.80 -0.63
CA TRP A 349 10.32 -22.82 -1.36
C TRP A 349 10.20 -24.10 -2.20
N THR A 350 9.09 -24.82 -2.03
CA THR A 350 8.82 -26.07 -2.74
C THR A 350 8.58 -25.79 -4.23
N LEU A 351 9.56 -26.06 -5.08
CA LEU A 351 9.38 -26.18 -6.53
C LEU A 351 9.04 -27.62 -6.91
N ASP A 352 8.31 -27.83 -8.00
CA ASP A 352 8.05 -29.19 -8.50
C ASP A 352 9.33 -29.95 -8.91
N SER A 353 9.21 -31.26 -9.15
CA SER A 353 10.32 -32.15 -9.48
C SER A 353 10.61 -32.30 -10.98
N LEU A 354 10.26 -31.32 -11.82
CA LEU A 354 10.45 -31.36 -13.29
C LEU A 354 11.93 -31.55 -13.69
N HIS A 355 12.84 -30.77 -13.09
CA HIS A 355 14.28 -30.85 -13.30
C HIS A 355 15.08 -30.05 -12.27
N THR A 356 16.40 -30.25 -12.22
CA THR A 356 17.33 -29.56 -11.33
C THR A 356 18.19 -28.48 -12.01
N TYR A 357 17.98 -28.19 -13.30
CA TYR A 357 18.85 -27.27 -14.06
C TYR A 357 18.70 -25.79 -13.68
N SER A 358 17.47 -25.36 -13.37
CA SER A 358 17.18 -23.97 -13.01
C SER A 358 15.96 -23.87 -12.09
N ASN A 359 15.87 -22.76 -11.35
CA ASN A 359 14.99 -22.58 -10.20
C ASN A 359 14.11 -21.32 -10.33
N CYS A 360 13.26 -21.30 -11.36
CA CYS A 360 12.21 -20.29 -11.52
C CYS A 360 10.84 -20.97 -11.52
N GLY A 361 9.84 -20.31 -10.93
CA GLY A 361 8.46 -20.79 -10.88
C GLY A 361 7.52 -20.06 -11.83
N THR A 362 6.44 -20.72 -12.26
CA THR A 362 5.30 -20.14 -12.97
C THR A 362 4.09 -19.97 -12.04
N PHE A 363 3.21 -19.03 -12.35
CA PHE A 363 2.00 -18.76 -11.56
C PHE A 363 0.75 -18.63 -12.44
N PRO A 364 -0.38 -19.25 -12.04
CA PRO A 364 -1.69 -18.99 -12.67
C PRO A 364 -2.17 -17.57 -12.33
N ALA A 365 -3.10 -17.01 -13.13
CA ALA A 365 -3.56 -15.64 -12.95
C ALA A 365 -4.15 -15.37 -11.55
N ASN A 366 -4.88 -16.33 -10.97
CA ASN A 366 -5.48 -16.20 -9.64
C ASN A 366 -4.46 -16.26 -8.47
N ALA A 367 -3.16 -16.38 -8.75
CA ALA A 367 -2.11 -16.22 -7.74
C ALA A 367 -1.76 -14.74 -7.49
N PHE A 368 -2.22 -13.83 -8.35
CA PHE A 368 -1.98 -12.39 -8.26
C PHE A 368 -3.08 -11.67 -7.45
N ASP A 369 -4.27 -12.28 -7.33
CA ASP A 369 -5.33 -11.90 -6.37
C ASP A 369 -4.88 -11.82 -4.90
N THR A 370 -3.71 -12.38 -4.57
CA THR A 370 -3.19 -12.51 -3.20
C THR A 370 -1.68 -12.26 -3.17
N VAL A 371 -1.20 -11.62 -2.10
CA VAL A 371 0.23 -11.37 -1.88
C VAL A 371 1.03 -12.66 -1.60
N ALA A 372 0.52 -13.53 -0.73
CA ALA A 372 1.22 -14.70 -0.20
C ALA A 372 1.78 -15.69 -1.26
N ILE A 373 2.90 -16.32 -0.93
CA ILE A 373 3.39 -17.57 -1.54
C ILE A 373 3.78 -18.52 -0.40
N ASN A 374 2.99 -19.58 -0.18
CA ASN A 374 3.26 -20.55 0.88
C ASN A 374 4.44 -21.47 0.49
N PRO A 375 5.56 -21.48 1.25
CA PRO A 375 6.75 -22.25 0.88
C PRO A 375 6.55 -23.77 0.86
N SER A 376 5.53 -24.29 1.54
CA SER A 376 5.18 -25.72 1.57
C SER A 376 4.25 -26.16 0.43
N VAL A 377 3.74 -25.22 -0.38
CA VAL A 377 2.91 -25.52 -1.56
C VAL A 377 3.82 -25.59 -2.79
N ALA A 378 3.71 -26.69 -3.55
CA ALA A 378 4.50 -26.88 -4.75
C ALA A 378 4.15 -25.83 -5.83
N ILE A 379 5.11 -24.97 -6.14
CA ILE A 379 5.07 -24.04 -7.28
C ILE A 379 5.45 -24.83 -8.53
N GLU A 380 4.70 -24.65 -9.62
CA GLU A 380 5.04 -25.23 -10.92
C GLU A 380 6.38 -24.64 -11.39
N ARG A 381 7.32 -25.50 -11.79
CA ARG A 381 8.63 -25.07 -12.25
C ARG A 381 8.55 -24.69 -13.72
N LEU A 382 9.14 -23.55 -14.09
CA LEU A 382 9.34 -23.22 -15.51
C LEU A 382 10.28 -24.25 -16.15
N GLY A 383 9.98 -24.68 -17.38
CA GLY A 383 10.89 -25.53 -18.15
C GLY A 383 12.25 -24.88 -18.40
N HIS A 384 13.29 -25.70 -18.44
CA HIS A 384 14.66 -25.27 -18.77
C HIS A 384 14.90 -25.36 -20.29
N PHE A 385 14.70 -24.24 -20.99
CA PHE A 385 14.84 -24.15 -22.44
C PHE A 385 15.50 -22.84 -22.91
N ASP A 386 16.01 -22.87 -24.13
CA ASP A 386 16.50 -21.72 -24.89
C ASP A 386 15.70 -21.66 -26.21
N PRO A 387 14.81 -20.66 -26.41
CA PRO A 387 13.98 -20.56 -27.60
C PRO A 387 14.73 -19.93 -28.79
N TYR A 388 15.97 -19.45 -28.61
CA TYR A 388 16.71 -18.68 -29.61
C TYR A 388 17.84 -19.48 -30.26
N SER A 389 18.57 -20.27 -29.47
CA SER A 389 19.71 -21.06 -29.95
C SER A 389 19.30 -22.10 -30.99
N SER A 390 20.00 -22.08 -32.12
CA SER A 390 19.94 -23.14 -33.13
C SER A 390 21.29 -23.82 -33.36
N SER A 391 22.19 -23.73 -32.37
CA SER A 391 23.50 -24.39 -32.36
C SER A 391 23.34 -25.89 -32.10
N GLN A 392 23.76 -26.72 -33.06
CA GLN A 392 23.60 -28.18 -32.98
C GLN A 392 24.75 -28.89 -32.23
N SER A 393 25.79 -28.15 -31.85
CA SER A 393 27.04 -28.67 -31.25
C SER A 393 27.22 -28.30 -29.77
N THR A 394 26.15 -27.90 -29.08
CA THR A 394 26.17 -27.65 -27.63
C THR A 394 26.11 -28.93 -26.82
N SER A 395 26.64 -28.87 -25.59
CA SER A 395 26.42 -29.86 -24.53
C SER A 395 25.32 -29.42 -23.55
N SER A 396 25.18 -28.11 -23.35
CA SER A 396 24.16 -27.42 -22.57
C SER A 396 23.72 -26.13 -23.27
N ILE A 397 22.51 -25.65 -22.99
CA ILE A 397 22.04 -24.36 -23.51
C ILE A 397 22.79 -23.18 -22.89
N SER A 398 23.11 -22.17 -23.71
CA SER A 398 23.97 -21.03 -23.34
C SER A 398 23.21 -19.78 -22.92
N SER A 399 21.94 -19.63 -23.32
CA SER A 399 21.06 -18.54 -22.85
C SER A 399 19.67 -19.08 -22.51
N PRO A 400 19.54 -19.85 -21.42
CA PRO A 400 18.25 -20.32 -20.95
C PRO A 400 17.32 -19.13 -20.57
N TRP A 401 16.02 -19.37 -20.65
CA TRP A 401 14.98 -18.41 -20.28
C TRP A 401 15.05 -18.05 -18.79
N CYS A 402 14.92 -19.05 -17.92
CA CYS A 402 15.31 -18.98 -16.51
C CYS A 402 16.83 -19.14 -16.39
N LYS A 403 17.51 -18.25 -15.64
CA LYS A 403 18.97 -18.33 -15.44
C LYS A 403 19.37 -19.49 -14.52
N THR A 404 20.61 -19.94 -14.66
CA THR A 404 21.18 -21.09 -13.94
C THR A 404 22.06 -20.65 -12.78
N GLY A 405 21.98 -21.36 -11.65
CA GLY A 405 22.68 -20.94 -10.43
C GLY A 405 22.23 -19.56 -10.00
N ASP A 406 23.13 -18.77 -9.43
CA ASP A 406 22.78 -17.55 -8.70
C ASP A 406 22.79 -16.28 -9.57
N GLN A 407 22.90 -16.40 -10.90
CA GLN A 407 22.82 -15.24 -11.81
C GLN A 407 21.42 -14.61 -11.74
N GLY A 408 21.34 -13.40 -11.21
CA GLY A 408 20.06 -12.70 -11.02
C GLY A 408 19.12 -13.42 -10.06
N ALA A 409 19.67 -14.24 -9.14
CA ALA A 409 18.87 -14.82 -8.07
C ALA A 409 18.40 -13.73 -7.10
N MET A 410 17.28 -13.95 -6.42
CA MET A 410 16.82 -13.08 -5.33
C MET A 410 17.64 -13.25 -4.05
N MET A 411 17.49 -12.31 -3.11
CA MET A 411 18.05 -12.30 -1.76
C MET A 411 16.96 -11.88 -0.78
N VAL A 412 16.96 -12.44 0.43
CA VAL A 412 15.82 -12.34 1.37
C VAL A 412 16.26 -11.79 2.72
N HIS A 413 15.56 -10.77 3.23
CA HIS A 413 15.71 -10.16 4.57
C HIS A 413 17.15 -9.97 5.07
N SER A 414 18.07 -9.53 4.21
CA SER A 414 19.43 -9.20 4.65
C SER A 414 19.46 -7.83 5.32
N SER A 415 20.22 -7.71 6.41
CA SER A 415 20.57 -6.44 7.05
C SER A 415 22.05 -6.09 6.89
N ASP A 416 22.86 -6.94 6.25
CA ASP A 416 24.27 -6.63 5.96
C ASP A 416 24.40 -5.86 4.64
N ARG A 417 24.71 -4.56 4.75
CA ARG A 417 25.03 -3.68 3.62
C ARG A 417 26.15 -4.21 2.74
N THR A 418 27.12 -4.97 3.28
CA THR A 418 28.22 -5.54 2.49
C THR A 418 27.70 -6.61 1.55
N THR A 419 26.96 -7.59 2.08
CA THR A 419 26.30 -8.66 1.33
C THR A 419 25.30 -8.11 0.31
N LEU A 420 24.44 -7.17 0.71
CA LEU A 420 23.49 -6.50 -0.18
C LEU A 420 24.19 -5.77 -1.35
N LYS A 421 25.19 -4.92 -1.07
CA LYS A 421 25.89 -4.16 -2.12
C LYS A 421 26.72 -5.06 -3.02
N ASN A 422 27.30 -6.15 -2.51
CA ASN A 422 27.98 -7.17 -3.32
C ASN A 422 27.01 -7.90 -4.24
N HIS A 423 25.82 -8.26 -3.75
CA HIS A 423 24.76 -8.87 -4.54
C HIS A 423 24.27 -7.94 -5.66
N ILE A 424 23.95 -6.67 -5.33
CA ILE A 424 23.55 -5.64 -6.31
C ILE A 424 24.63 -5.44 -7.39
N ASN A 425 25.91 -5.36 -7.02
CA ASN A 425 27.03 -5.24 -7.98
C ASN A 425 27.10 -6.42 -8.98
N ALA A 426 26.59 -7.61 -8.65
CA ALA A 426 26.61 -8.78 -9.52
C ALA A 426 25.45 -8.84 -10.54
N LEU A 427 24.37 -8.09 -10.32
CA LEU A 427 23.16 -8.13 -11.15
C LEU A 427 23.45 -7.70 -12.59
N SER A 428 23.23 -8.60 -13.56
CA SER A 428 23.54 -8.38 -14.98
C SER A 428 22.28 -8.32 -15.83
N ALA A 429 22.17 -7.27 -16.65
CA ALA A 429 21.08 -7.07 -17.60
C ALA A 429 21.05 -8.19 -18.67
N GLY A 430 19.87 -8.73 -18.95
CA GLY A 430 19.66 -9.67 -20.05
C GLY A 430 18.40 -10.52 -19.91
N GLY A 431 17.56 -10.47 -20.94
CA GLY A 431 16.31 -11.23 -21.02
C GLY A 431 15.14 -10.34 -21.45
N ASN A 432 13.94 -10.87 -21.26
CA ASN A 432 12.67 -10.15 -21.38
C ASN A 432 12.34 -9.38 -20.08
N THR A 433 11.14 -8.78 -19.99
CA THR A 433 10.65 -8.02 -18.83
C THR A 433 9.30 -8.57 -18.37
N ALA A 434 9.17 -8.85 -17.07
CA ALA A 434 7.98 -9.43 -16.41
C ALA A 434 7.87 -8.85 -14.99
N ILE A 435 7.37 -7.62 -14.92
CA ILE A 435 7.24 -6.79 -13.72
C ILE A 435 6.25 -7.45 -12.74
N ASP A 436 5.21 -8.08 -13.27
CA ASP A 436 4.22 -8.87 -12.51
C ASP A 436 4.88 -9.96 -11.65
N LEU A 437 5.80 -10.74 -12.23
CA LEU A 437 6.54 -11.79 -11.53
C LEU A 437 7.52 -11.21 -10.49
N GLY A 438 8.17 -10.08 -10.83
CA GLY A 438 9.02 -9.34 -9.91
C GLY A 438 8.26 -8.87 -8.66
N VAL A 439 7.14 -8.18 -8.85
CA VAL A 439 6.30 -7.70 -7.74
C VAL A 439 5.66 -8.85 -6.98
N LYS A 440 5.20 -9.92 -7.65
CA LYS A 440 4.61 -11.09 -6.98
C LYS A 440 5.57 -11.75 -6.00
N TRP A 441 6.85 -11.90 -6.34
CA TRP A 441 7.87 -12.33 -5.37
C TRP A 441 8.18 -11.23 -4.35
N GLY A 442 8.27 -9.97 -4.78
CA GLY A 442 8.54 -8.83 -3.92
C GLY A 442 7.58 -8.70 -2.73
N VAL A 443 6.27 -8.80 -2.96
CA VAL A 443 5.22 -8.70 -1.93
C VAL A 443 5.09 -9.99 -1.12
N ALA A 444 5.39 -11.15 -1.70
CA ALA A 444 5.38 -12.42 -0.98
C ALA A 444 6.50 -12.49 0.07
N LEU A 445 7.65 -11.86 -0.20
CA LEU A 445 8.73 -11.65 0.77
C LEU A 445 8.42 -10.56 1.81
N LEU A 446 7.18 -10.06 1.87
CA LEU A 446 6.64 -9.21 2.94
C LEU A 446 5.38 -9.81 3.59
N ASP A 447 4.93 -10.99 3.14
CA ASP A 447 3.75 -11.70 3.66
C ASP A 447 4.15 -12.76 4.72
N PRO A 448 3.47 -12.83 5.88
CA PRO A 448 3.77 -13.78 6.96
C PRO A 448 3.81 -15.26 6.53
N ALA A 449 3.16 -15.67 5.44
CA ALA A 449 3.23 -17.03 4.92
C ALA A 449 4.66 -17.44 4.50
N SER A 450 5.54 -16.47 4.20
CA SER A 450 6.96 -16.70 3.91
C SER A 450 7.81 -16.91 5.17
N GLN A 451 7.35 -16.51 6.37
CA GLN A 451 8.14 -16.58 7.60
C GLN A 451 8.73 -17.99 7.90
N PRO A 452 8.03 -19.12 7.66
CA PRO A 452 8.61 -20.45 7.91
C PRO A 452 9.86 -20.74 7.06
N ALA A 453 9.96 -20.18 5.85
CA ALA A 453 11.18 -20.28 5.03
C ALA A 453 12.30 -19.41 5.61
N VAL A 454 11.99 -18.20 6.08
CA VAL A 454 12.97 -17.26 6.64
C VAL A 454 13.53 -17.76 7.97
N ALA A 455 12.70 -18.31 8.85
CA ALA A 455 13.13 -18.94 10.10
C ALA A 455 14.06 -20.15 9.86
N ALA A 456 13.80 -20.94 8.82
CA ALA A 456 14.69 -22.01 8.39
C ALA A 456 16.02 -21.46 7.82
N MET A 457 15.97 -20.43 6.96
CA MET A 457 17.18 -19.76 6.45
C MET A 457 18.03 -19.11 7.55
N ALA A 458 17.41 -18.61 8.63
CA ALA A 458 18.14 -18.12 9.79
C ALA A 458 18.82 -19.27 10.56
N THR A 459 18.12 -20.40 10.73
CA THR A 459 18.68 -21.62 11.35
C THR A 459 19.92 -22.15 10.59
N ASP A 460 19.94 -22.01 9.27
CA ASP A 460 21.07 -22.37 8.41
C ASP A 460 22.13 -21.25 8.24
N GLY A 461 21.96 -20.10 8.93
CA GLY A 461 22.91 -18.98 8.93
C GLY A 461 22.93 -18.11 7.66
N LEU A 462 21.88 -18.20 6.82
CA LEU A 462 21.73 -17.41 5.59
C LEU A 462 21.05 -16.06 5.82
N VAL A 463 20.23 -15.98 6.87
CA VAL A 463 19.55 -14.77 7.37
C VAL A 463 20.03 -14.55 8.82
N ALA A 464 20.17 -13.30 9.25
CA ALA A 464 20.59 -13.01 10.63
C ALA A 464 19.54 -13.45 11.65
N ASP A 465 19.94 -13.93 12.84
CA ASP A 465 19.02 -14.40 13.89
C ASP A 465 17.96 -13.35 14.27
N ALA A 466 18.33 -12.06 14.29
CA ALA A 466 17.42 -10.94 14.57
C ALA A 466 16.31 -10.76 13.50
N ALA A 467 16.49 -11.33 12.30
CA ALA A 467 15.52 -11.36 11.21
C ALA A 467 14.79 -12.72 11.08
N SER A 468 15.01 -13.68 11.99
CA SER A 468 14.36 -15.00 11.97
C SER A 468 12.83 -14.97 12.09
N ASN A 469 12.27 -13.89 12.62
CA ASN A 469 10.82 -13.68 12.76
C ASN A 469 10.17 -12.99 11.54
N ARG A 470 10.92 -12.70 10.48
CA ARG A 470 10.44 -11.93 9.31
C ARG A 470 9.78 -12.83 8.24
N PRO A 471 8.81 -12.34 7.47
CA PRO A 471 8.10 -11.07 7.63
C PRO A 471 7.24 -11.04 8.90
N ALA A 472 7.17 -9.88 9.56
CA ALA A 472 6.26 -9.65 10.66
C ALA A 472 4.77 -9.72 10.21
N PRO A 473 3.80 -9.91 11.12
CA PRO A 473 2.37 -9.78 10.82
C PRO A 473 2.00 -8.45 10.14
N TYR A 474 0.84 -8.38 9.47
CA TYR A 474 0.32 -7.10 8.95
C TYR A 474 -0.34 -6.26 10.04
N GLU A 475 -0.74 -6.92 11.10
CA GLU A 475 -1.39 -6.38 12.29
C GLU A 475 -0.36 -5.99 13.38
N ASP A 476 0.94 -6.11 13.09
CA ASP A 476 2.04 -5.73 13.96
C ASP A 476 2.29 -4.20 13.85
N PRO A 477 2.00 -3.41 14.90
CA PRO A 477 2.18 -1.96 14.86
C PRO A 477 3.66 -1.55 15.01
N GLU A 478 4.61 -2.49 15.14
CA GLU A 478 6.05 -2.21 15.12
C GLU A 478 6.71 -2.48 13.75
N ALA A 479 5.96 -2.84 12.69
CA ALA A 479 6.54 -3.26 11.40
C ALA A 479 5.91 -2.55 10.18
N ILE A 480 6.67 -1.65 9.55
CA ILE A 480 6.25 -0.98 8.30
C ILE A 480 6.87 -1.70 7.09
N LYS A 481 6.03 -1.98 6.07
CA LYS A 481 6.36 -2.79 4.90
C LYS A 481 6.38 -1.96 3.63
N PHE A 482 7.49 -1.98 2.90
CA PHE A 482 7.72 -1.19 1.69
C PHE A 482 8.14 -2.06 0.51
N VAL A 483 7.55 -1.82 -0.66
CA VAL A 483 8.08 -2.27 -1.96
C VAL A 483 8.67 -1.07 -2.68
N VAL A 484 9.87 -1.23 -3.24
CA VAL A 484 10.47 -0.29 -4.19
C VAL A 484 10.64 -1.05 -5.50
N VAL A 485 9.70 -0.86 -6.43
CA VAL A 485 9.72 -1.50 -7.75
C VAL A 485 10.22 -0.52 -8.81
N MET A 486 11.04 -1.03 -9.74
CA MET A 486 11.65 -0.26 -10.82
C MET A 486 11.57 -1.02 -12.14
N THR A 487 11.38 -0.33 -13.27
CA THR A 487 11.50 -0.86 -14.64
C THR A 487 12.03 0.19 -15.63
N ASP A 488 12.62 -0.26 -16.76
CA ASP A 488 12.87 0.57 -17.95
C ASP A 488 11.98 0.19 -19.16
N GLY A 489 10.93 -0.62 -18.94
CA GLY A 489 10.14 -1.22 -20.01
C GLY A 489 8.66 -1.42 -19.72
N GLU A 490 8.00 -2.11 -20.65
CA GLU A 490 6.64 -2.64 -20.53
C GLU A 490 6.70 -4.14 -20.21
N ASN A 491 5.61 -4.70 -19.65
CA ASN A 491 5.52 -6.15 -19.52
C ASN A 491 5.55 -6.82 -20.91
N THR A 492 6.44 -7.80 -21.06
CA THR A 492 6.61 -8.54 -22.32
C THR A 492 5.98 -9.92 -22.24
N THR A 493 5.76 -10.56 -23.41
CA THR A 493 5.24 -11.92 -23.45
C THR A 493 6.16 -12.91 -22.72
N GLN A 494 5.59 -13.62 -21.75
CA GLN A 494 6.22 -14.70 -21.00
C GLN A 494 5.97 -16.03 -21.73
N TYR A 495 6.97 -16.92 -21.75
CA TYR A 495 6.90 -18.20 -22.46
C TYR A 495 7.35 -19.35 -21.55
N ASP A 496 6.78 -20.55 -21.79
CA ASP A 496 7.26 -21.82 -21.24
C ASP A 496 7.28 -22.90 -22.34
N LEU A 497 7.87 -24.06 -22.08
CA LEU A 497 7.70 -25.24 -22.92
C LEU A 497 6.22 -25.68 -22.94
N LYS A 498 5.72 -26.01 -24.12
CA LYS A 498 4.39 -26.63 -24.31
C LYS A 498 4.28 -27.87 -23.44
N TYR A 499 3.09 -28.17 -22.91
CA TYR A 499 2.88 -29.28 -21.97
C TYR A 499 3.58 -30.61 -22.36
N HIS A 500 3.45 -31.05 -23.62
CA HIS A 500 4.04 -32.30 -24.12
C HIS A 500 5.53 -32.20 -24.50
N HIS A 501 6.11 -31.00 -24.53
CA HIS A 501 7.56 -30.74 -24.62
C HIS A 501 8.17 -30.35 -23.27
N LYS A 502 7.36 -30.08 -22.25
CA LYS A 502 7.78 -29.82 -20.87
C LYS A 502 7.90 -31.15 -20.11
N TYR A 503 6.83 -31.92 -20.07
CA TYR A 503 6.72 -33.16 -19.28
C TYR A 503 7.04 -34.43 -20.09
N GLY A 504 7.41 -35.50 -19.40
CA GLY A 504 7.51 -36.85 -19.99
C GLY A 504 8.81 -37.16 -20.76
N MET A 505 8.74 -38.22 -21.58
CA MET A 505 9.86 -38.73 -22.37
C MET A 505 9.83 -38.16 -23.78
N SER A 506 10.98 -37.68 -24.26
CA SER A 506 11.16 -37.22 -25.63
C SER A 506 11.31 -38.39 -26.61
N ASP A 507 11.10 -38.18 -27.90
CA ASP A 507 11.37 -39.19 -28.94
C ASP A 507 12.87 -39.36 -29.26
N VAL A 508 13.75 -38.63 -28.56
CA VAL A 508 15.20 -38.70 -28.72
C VAL A 508 15.80 -39.72 -27.74
N TRP A 509 16.70 -40.54 -28.27
CA TRP A 509 17.49 -41.54 -27.57
C TRP A 509 18.97 -41.16 -27.62
N ILE A 510 19.68 -41.41 -26.52
CA ILE A 510 21.11 -41.12 -26.37
C ILE A 510 21.89 -42.37 -25.93
N ASP A 511 23.03 -42.63 -26.58
CA ASP A 511 24.14 -43.42 -26.04
C ASP A 511 25.23 -42.43 -25.62
N ASP A 512 25.31 -42.17 -24.32
CA ASP A 512 26.27 -41.28 -23.65
C ASP A 512 27.65 -41.95 -23.42
N ARG A 513 27.87 -43.10 -24.09
CA ARG A 513 29.15 -43.80 -24.21
C ARG A 513 29.74 -44.32 -22.90
N GLY A 514 29.11 -44.04 -21.76
CA GLY A 514 29.66 -44.23 -20.43
C GLY A 514 30.81 -43.27 -20.09
N THR A 515 30.87 -42.08 -20.70
CA THR A 515 31.95 -41.11 -20.45
C THR A 515 31.43 -39.74 -19.99
N SER A 516 32.32 -38.89 -19.48
CA SER A 516 32.02 -37.48 -19.18
C SER A 516 32.18 -36.54 -20.39
N SER A 517 32.58 -37.06 -21.56
CA SER A 517 32.60 -36.34 -22.82
C SER A 517 31.22 -36.40 -23.48
N THR A 518 30.61 -35.24 -23.69
CA THR A 518 29.42 -35.10 -24.54
C THR A 518 29.76 -34.94 -26.03
N SER A 519 31.03 -35.14 -26.43
CA SER A 519 31.48 -34.93 -27.82
C SER A 519 31.33 -36.18 -28.70
N ASP A 520 31.28 -37.36 -28.07
CA ASP A 520 31.01 -38.65 -28.69
C ASP A 520 29.62 -39.23 -28.38
N ASP A 521 28.78 -38.46 -27.65
CA ASP A 521 27.35 -38.69 -27.46
C ASP A 521 26.64 -39.00 -28.78
N ARG A 522 25.90 -40.11 -28.83
CA ARG A 522 25.19 -40.52 -30.05
C ARG A 522 23.70 -40.35 -29.89
N PHE A 523 23.13 -39.55 -30.77
CA PHE A 523 21.71 -39.23 -30.77
C PHE A 523 20.98 -40.00 -31.87
N SER A 524 19.82 -40.55 -31.53
CA SER A 524 18.88 -41.08 -32.50
C SER A 524 17.44 -40.71 -32.17
N LEU A 525 16.65 -40.39 -33.20
CA LEU A 525 15.23 -40.07 -33.08
C LEU A 525 14.41 -41.30 -33.46
N ILE A 526 13.42 -41.70 -32.67
CA ILE A 526 12.42 -42.68 -33.14
C ILE A 526 11.48 -41.97 -34.14
N VAL A 527 11.42 -42.49 -35.36
CA VAL A 527 10.62 -41.93 -36.47
C VAL A 527 9.47 -42.85 -36.89
N GLN A 528 9.46 -44.07 -36.39
CA GLN A 528 8.33 -45.00 -36.46
C GLN A 528 8.38 -45.85 -35.18
N ASP A 529 7.37 -45.68 -34.33
CA ASP A 529 7.13 -46.51 -33.14
C ASP A 529 6.09 -47.58 -33.52
N HIS A 530 6.41 -48.85 -33.36
CA HIS A 530 5.48 -49.98 -33.48
C HIS A 530 5.52 -50.83 -32.19
N SER A 531 5.37 -50.14 -31.05
CA SER A 531 5.19 -50.64 -29.68
C SER A 531 4.63 -52.05 -29.61
N GLY A 532 5.45 -52.98 -29.09
CA GLY A 532 5.13 -54.41 -29.01
C GLY A 532 5.64 -55.25 -30.19
N THR A 533 6.33 -54.66 -31.16
CA THR A 533 6.97 -55.37 -32.29
C THR A 533 8.41 -54.91 -32.50
N SER A 534 9.21 -55.69 -33.23
CA SER A 534 10.60 -55.33 -33.59
C SER A 534 10.69 -54.42 -34.84
N ASN A 535 9.63 -53.68 -35.17
CA ASN A 535 9.52 -52.94 -36.42
C ASN A 535 9.89 -51.46 -36.34
N ASP A 536 10.24 -50.96 -35.16
CA ASP A 536 10.63 -49.57 -34.92
C ASP A 536 11.70 -49.07 -35.92
N LYS A 537 11.70 -47.76 -36.16
CA LYS A 537 12.71 -47.07 -36.97
C LYS A 537 13.31 -45.91 -36.21
N TYR A 538 14.64 -45.93 -36.13
CA TYR A 538 15.45 -44.91 -35.49
C TYR A 538 16.31 -44.22 -36.56
N PHE A 539 16.24 -42.90 -36.59
CA PHE A 539 17.16 -42.05 -37.36
C PHE A 539 18.44 -41.81 -36.57
N TRP A 540 19.60 -42.22 -37.07
CA TRP A 540 20.90 -42.01 -36.43
C TRP A 540 21.53 -40.69 -36.92
N HIS A 541 21.53 -39.65 -36.08
CA HIS A 541 22.01 -38.31 -36.46
C HIS A 541 23.44 -38.31 -37.02
N ARG A 542 24.33 -39.11 -36.42
CA ARG A 542 25.74 -39.27 -36.83
C ARG A 542 25.92 -39.77 -38.28
N TYR A 543 24.88 -40.37 -38.86
CA TYR A 543 24.85 -40.84 -40.26
C TYR A 543 23.92 -40.04 -41.16
N LYS A 544 23.49 -38.82 -40.78
CA LYS A 544 22.53 -37.98 -41.54
C LYS A 544 22.84 -37.83 -43.04
N ASP A 545 24.12 -37.77 -43.42
CA ASP A 545 24.57 -37.58 -44.80
C ASP A 545 24.87 -38.91 -45.54
N TYR A 546 24.88 -40.04 -44.83
CA TYR A 546 25.12 -41.37 -45.39
C TYR A 546 23.85 -41.94 -46.03
N SER A 547 23.95 -43.03 -46.79
CA SER A 547 22.78 -43.63 -47.46
C SER A 547 21.75 -44.22 -46.47
N TRP A 548 20.52 -44.41 -46.97
CA TRP A 548 19.32 -44.75 -46.19
C TRP A 548 19.54 -45.86 -45.14
N ASN A 549 20.24 -46.94 -45.50
CA ASN A 549 20.46 -48.12 -44.65
C ASN A 549 21.45 -47.92 -43.48
N TYR A 550 22.18 -46.80 -43.48
CA TYR A 550 23.03 -46.36 -42.37
C TYR A 550 22.29 -45.38 -41.45
N ARG A 551 21.51 -44.45 -42.03
CA ARG A 551 20.77 -43.44 -41.26
C ARG A 551 19.47 -43.96 -40.62
N TYR A 552 18.77 -44.91 -41.22
CA TYR A 552 17.55 -45.52 -40.66
C TYR A 552 17.81 -46.97 -40.25
N ARG A 553 17.59 -47.26 -38.96
CA ARG A 553 17.96 -48.53 -38.31
C ARG A 553 16.81 -49.04 -37.45
N SER A 554 16.78 -50.34 -37.15
CA SER A 554 15.77 -50.97 -36.27
C SER A 554 16.15 -50.98 -34.78
N THR A 555 17.17 -50.21 -34.40
CA THR A 555 17.63 -49.99 -33.03
C THR A 555 18.16 -48.55 -32.93
N PRO A 556 18.19 -47.92 -31.74
CA PRO A 556 18.93 -46.66 -31.53
C PRO A 556 20.45 -46.82 -31.77
N ASP A 557 21.18 -45.72 -31.99
CA ASP A 557 22.66 -45.76 -32.04
C ASP A 557 23.18 -46.04 -30.62
N GLY A 558 24.13 -46.96 -30.49
CA GLY A 558 24.53 -47.56 -29.21
C GLY A 558 23.73 -48.80 -28.78
N GLY A 559 22.60 -49.10 -29.41
CA GLY A 559 21.85 -50.35 -29.19
C GLY A 559 21.34 -50.50 -27.75
N SER A 560 21.78 -51.55 -27.05
CA SER A 560 21.40 -51.84 -25.66
C SER A 560 21.85 -50.79 -24.64
N ASN A 561 22.82 -49.95 -25.00
CA ASN A 561 23.34 -48.90 -24.13
C ASN A 561 22.56 -47.59 -24.28
N ALA A 562 21.73 -47.47 -25.32
CA ALA A 562 20.98 -46.26 -25.58
C ALA A 562 19.75 -46.17 -24.68
N ARG A 563 19.51 -44.98 -24.13
CA ARG A 563 18.36 -44.66 -23.28
C ARG A 563 17.52 -43.55 -23.90
N ARG A 564 16.19 -43.61 -23.75
CA ARG A 564 15.29 -42.51 -24.13
C ARG A 564 15.52 -41.33 -23.19
N MET A 565 15.66 -40.12 -23.72
CA MET A 565 15.86 -38.89 -22.94
C MET A 565 14.51 -38.37 -22.42
N THR A 566 14.49 -37.75 -21.24
CA THR A 566 13.34 -36.92 -20.83
C THR A 566 13.30 -35.67 -21.70
N ASN A 567 12.12 -35.07 -21.83
CA ASN A 567 11.98 -33.78 -22.51
C ASN A 567 12.83 -32.68 -21.84
N ALA A 568 12.84 -32.65 -20.50
CA ALA A 568 13.69 -31.75 -19.73
C ALA A 568 15.21 -31.95 -19.99
N GLU A 569 15.71 -33.19 -20.11
CA GLU A 569 17.12 -33.43 -20.49
C GLU A 569 17.40 -32.95 -21.94
N LEU A 570 16.45 -33.16 -22.85
CA LEU A 570 16.61 -32.79 -24.26
C LEU A 570 16.76 -31.27 -24.45
N PHE A 571 15.85 -30.48 -23.87
CA PHE A 571 15.87 -29.02 -24.01
C PHE A 571 16.94 -28.34 -23.13
N ALA A 572 17.44 -29.00 -22.09
CA ALA A 572 18.61 -28.54 -21.34
C ALA A 572 19.92 -28.65 -22.12
N ARG A 573 20.04 -29.62 -23.04
CA ARG A 573 21.23 -29.79 -23.90
C ARG A 573 21.20 -28.92 -25.16
N PHE A 574 20.02 -28.69 -25.71
CA PHE A 574 19.82 -28.02 -27.01
C PHE A 574 18.62 -27.08 -26.98
N GLY A 575 18.77 -25.85 -27.49
CA GLY A 575 17.64 -24.94 -27.69
C GLY A 575 16.59 -25.52 -28.66
N THR A 576 15.34 -25.06 -28.61
CA THR A 576 14.21 -25.72 -29.31
C THR A 576 14.46 -25.83 -30.83
N LYS A 577 15.00 -24.76 -31.41
CA LYS A 577 15.40 -24.68 -32.82
C LYS A 577 16.60 -25.58 -33.14
N ALA A 578 17.49 -25.82 -32.19
CA ALA A 578 18.60 -26.77 -32.32
C ALA A 578 18.11 -28.23 -32.30
N VAL A 579 17.17 -28.59 -31.42
CA VAL A 579 16.55 -29.93 -31.39
C VAL A 579 15.92 -30.25 -32.74
N ALA A 580 15.08 -29.34 -33.27
CA ALA A 580 14.41 -29.53 -34.55
C ALA A 580 15.42 -29.70 -35.71
N LYS A 581 16.39 -28.80 -35.84
CA LYS A 581 17.43 -28.89 -36.89
C LYS A 581 18.29 -30.15 -36.77
N LYS A 582 18.70 -30.51 -35.55
CA LYS A 582 19.62 -31.64 -35.31
C LYS A 582 18.94 -32.99 -35.52
N MET A 583 17.75 -33.19 -34.95
CA MET A 583 17.11 -34.51 -34.89
C MET A 583 16.02 -34.71 -35.94
N TYR A 584 15.21 -33.68 -36.23
CA TYR A 584 13.97 -33.81 -37.01
C TYR A 584 14.09 -33.34 -38.47
N GLU A 585 14.97 -32.39 -38.79
CA GLU A 585 15.11 -31.81 -40.15
C GLU A 585 15.40 -32.87 -41.22
N LYS A 586 16.36 -33.76 -40.98
CA LYS A 586 16.74 -34.78 -41.97
C LYS A 586 15.64 -35.85 -42.17
N PRO A 587 14.99 -36.38 -41.12
CA PRO A 587 13.77 -37.19 -41.24
C PRO A 587 12.57 -36.49 -41.89
N TYR A 588 12.38 -35.20 -41.65
CA TYR A 588 11.34 -34.40 -42.30
C TYR A 588 11.55 -34.36 -43.82
N TYR A 589 12.75 -34.00 -44.29
CA TYR A 589 13.08 -34.01 -45.72
C TYR A 589 13.13 -35.42 -46.35
N ASP A 590 13.33 -36.49 -45.56
CA ASP A 590 13.24 -37.87 -46.04
C ASP A 590 11.80 -38.44 -46.00
N GLY A 591 10.80 -37.65 -45.55
CA GLY A 591 9.38 -38.04 -45.51
C GLY A 591 8.95 -38.90 -44.33
N TRP A 592 9.80 -39.07 -43.31
CA TRP A 592 9.49 -39.85 -42.09
C TRP A 592 8.78 -39.02 -41.01
N VAL A 593 9.09 -37.73 -40.93
CA VAL A 593 8.52 -36.81 -39.92
C VAL A 593 7.58 -35.83 -40.60
N SER A 594 6.41 -35.59 -40.02
CA SER A 594 5.42 -34.66 -40.60
C SER A 594 5.88 -33.20 -40.47
N ASN A 595 5.41 -32.33 -41.37
CA ASN A 595 5.62 -30.88 -41.26
C ASN A 595 5.13 -30.33 -39.91
N GLY A 596 4.00 -30.82 -39.40
CA GLY A 596 3.46 -30.43 -38.09
C GLY A 596 4.42 -30.80 -36.96
N THR A 597 4.90 -32.04 -36.93
CA THR A 597 5.86 -32.53 -35.92
C THR A 597 7.17 -31.74 -35.95
N TYR A 598 7.71 -31.44 -37.13
CA TYR A 598 8.94 -30.66 -37.26
C TYR A 598 8.79 -29.24 -36.67
N TRP A 599 7.72 -28.53 -37.04
CA TRP A 599 7.50 -27.15 -36.56
C TRP A 599 7.05 -27.09 -35.11
N ASP A 600 6.35 -28.11 -34.61
CA ASP A 600 5.95 -28.19 -33.21
C ASP A 600 7.16 -28.35 -32.28
N VAL A 601 8.20 -29.08 -32.68
CA VAL A 601 9.48 -29.14 -31.95
C VAL A 601 10.31 -27.86 -32.14
N TYR A 602 10.31 -27.28 -33.34
CA TYR A 602 11.03 -26.02 -33.61
C TYR A 602 10.52 -24.87 -32.72
N TYR A 603 9.20 -24.83 -32.55
CA TYR A 603 8.47 -23.99 -31.60
C TYR A 603 7.92 -24.84 -30.44
N ALA A 604 8.80 -25.59 -29.74
CA ALA A 604 8.42 -26.39 -28.57
C ALA A 604 7.95 -25.56 -27.36
N TYR A 605 8.00 -24.23 -27.45
CA TYR A 605 7.56 -23.27 -26.45
C TYR A 605 6.28 -22.54 -26.89
N GLU A 606 5.49 -22.07 -25.94
CA GLU A 606 4.27 -21.28 -26.16
C GLU A 606 4.18 -20.10 -25.19
N ALA A 607 3.37 -19.10 -25.55
CA ALA A 607 3.17 -17.92 -24.72
C ALA A 607 2.17 -18.23 -23.60
N ILE A 608 2.63 -18.16 -22.35
CA ILE A 608 1.81 -18.43 -21.15
C ILE A 608 1.13 -17.16 -20.61
N VAL A 609 1.75 -15.99 -20.84
CA VAL A 609 1.20 -14.67 -20.50
C VAL A 609 1.63 -13.69 -21.61
N ASN A 610 0.71 -12.86 -22.08
CA ASN A 610 1.00 -11.75 -23.00
C ASN A 610 1.18 -10.45 -22.20
N GLY A 611 1.82 -9.42 -22.77
CA GLY A 611 2.09 -8.15 -22.07
C GLY A 611 0.86 -7.56 -21.36
N SER A 612 -0.26 -7.38 -22.07
CA SER A 612 -1.50 -6.84 -21.49
C SER A 612 -2.04 -7.68 -20.32
N SER A 613 -1.88 -9.01 -20.34
CA SER A 613 -2.29 -9.88 -19.23
C SER A 613 -1.23 -10.06 -18.14
N ALA A 614 -0.03 -9.51 -18.33
CA ALA A 614 0.94 -9.28 -17.27
C ALA A 614 0.72 -7.88 -16.64
N ASP A 615 0.27 -6.89 -17.41
CA ASP A 615 -0.18 -5.60 -16.88
C ASP A 615 -1.44 -5.77 -16.00
N GLU A 616 -2.42 -6.58 -16.43
CA GLU A 616 -3.56 -7.00 -15.59
C GLU A 616 -3.10 -7.62 -14.26
N ARG A 617 -2.19 -8.61 -14.33
CA ARG A 617 -1.60 -9.27 -13.15
C ARG A 617 -0.83 -8.32 -12.24
N LEU A 618 -0.14 -7.33 -12.81
CA LEU A 618 0.61 -6.32 -12.07
C LEU A 618 -0.37 -5.41 -11.29
N ALA A 619 -1.44 -4.95 -11.93
CA ALA A 619 -2.48 -4.18 -11.26
C ALA A 619 -3.13 -4.98 -10.10
N ASP A 620 -3.48 -6.26 -10.34
CA ASP A 620 -4.07 -7.15 -9.32
C ASP A 620 -3.14 -7.32 -8.10
N ILE A 621 -1.85 -7.63 -8.32
CA ILE A 621 -0.91 -7.88 -7.21
C ILE A 621 -0.52 -6.60 -6.46
N CYS A 622 -0.39 -5.46 -7.16
CA CYS A 622 -0.17 -4.17 -6.51
C CYS A 622 -1.42 -3.73 -5.73
N HIS A 623 -2.63 -4.02 -6.22
CA HIS A 623 -3.87 -3.78 -5.48
C HIS A 623 -3.96 -4.66 -4.22
N ALA A 624 -3.63 -5.96 -4.32
CA ALA A 624 -3.57 -6.87 -3.18
C ALA A 624 -2.53 -6.44 -2.13
N ALA A 625 -1.38 -5.91 -2.55
CA ALA A 625 -0.36 -5.34 -1.66
C ALA A 625 -0.86 -4.09 -0.93
N LYS A 626 -1.50 -3.17 -1.66
CA LYS A 626 -2.08 -1.94 -1.10
C LYS A 626 -3.23 -2.23 -0.11
N GLN A 627 -4.04 -3.26 -0.36
CA GLN A 627 -5.04 -3.75 0.61
C GLN A 627 -4.42 -4.30 1.92
N LYS A 628 -3.15 -4.68 1.90
CA LYS A 628 -2.39 -5.18 3.06
C LYS A 628 -1.56 -4.11 3.77
N GLY A 629 -1.73 -2.83 3.41
CA GLY A 629 -0.96 -1.73 3.99
C GLY A 629 0.51 -1.69 3.55
N ILE A 630 0.90 -2.49 2.55
CA ILE A 630 2.24 -2.40 1.96
C ILE A 630 2.31 -1.12 1.13
N VAL A 631 3.29 -0.27 1.42
CA VAL A 631 3.54 0.97 0.67
C VAL A 631 4.38 0.63 -0.56
N VAL A 632 3.87 0.92 -1.75
CA VAL A 632 4.51 0.62 -3.03
C VAL A 632 5.01 1.91 -3.66
N PHE A 633 6.35 2.06 -3.67
CA PHE A 633 7.07 3.04 -4.48
C PHE A 633 7.38 2.45 -5.85
N ALA A 634 7.11 3.19 -6.92
CA ALA A 634 7.25 2.74 -8.30
C ALA A 634 8.09 3.73 -9.13
N ILE A 635 9.13 3.23 -9.79
CA ILE A 635 10.10 4.01 -10.56
C ILE A 635 10.07 3.58 -12.04
N GLY A 636 9.54 4.42 -12.92
CA GLY A 636 9.75 4.32 -14.36
C GLY A 636 11.05 5.01 -14.75
N PHE A 637 12.03 4.26 -15.26
CA PHE A 637 13.37 4.77 -15.58
C PHE A 637 13.61 4.73 -17.10
N GLU A 638 13.52 5.87 -17.77
CA GLU A 638 13.53 5.97 -19.24
C GLU A 638 12.48 5.04 -19.92
N ALA A 639 11.38 4.75 -19.19
CA ALA A 639 10.40 3.75 -19.54
C ALA A 639 9.39 4.26 -20.60
N PRO A 640 8.87 3.37 -21.49
CA PRO A 640 7.83 3.74 -22.45
C PRO A 640 6.47 3.97 -21.77
N ALA A 641 5.56 4.65 -22.46
CA ALA A 641 4.31 5.16 -21.89
C ALA A 641 3.37 4.10 -21.30
N GLY A 642 3.39 2.86 -21.79
CA GLY A 642 2.63 1.76 -21.17
C GLY A 642 3.24 1.33 -19.83
N GLY A 643 4.58 1.27 -19.77
CA GLY A 643 5.35 0.97 -18.56
C GLY A 643 5.17 2.04 -17.50
N GLN A 644 5.27 3.32 -17.89
CA GLN A 644 4.95 4.46 -17.03
C GLN A 644 3.53 4.35 -16.43
N ALA A 645 2.53 4.07 -17.27
CA ALA A 645 1.14 3.94 -16.82
C ALA A 645 0.93 2.75 -15.86
N ALA A 646 1.51 1.58 -16.16
CA ALA A 646 1.44 0.39 -15.32
C ALA A 646 2.14 0.58 -13.96
N MET A 647 3.26 1.30 -13.94
CA MET A 647 3.98 1.66 -12.73
C MET A 647 3.23 2.71 -11.90
N GLN A 648 2.58 3.69 -12.53
CA GLN A 648 1.74 4.67 -11.84
C GLN A 648 0.50 4.01 -11.20
N ASP A 649 -0.16 3.07 -11.88
CA ASP A 649 -1.29 2.31 -11.28
C ASP A 649 -0.82 1.38 -10.15
N CYS A 650 0.37 0.79 -10.26
CA CYS A 650 0.94 -0.03 -9.19
C CYS A 650 1.24 0.77 -7.90
N ALA A 651 1.70 2.03 -8.02
CA ALA A 651 2.09 2.89 -6.89
C ALA A 651 0.99 3.09 -5.82
N SER A 652 1.38 3.39 -4.58
CA SER A 652 0.43 3.67 -3.48
C SER A 652 -0.30 5.00 -3.60
N SER A 653 0.28 6.00 -4.26
CA SER A 653 -0.37 7.24 -4.72
C SER A 653 0.54 7.93 -5.75
N ASP A 654 0.06 9.03 -6.34
CA ASP A 654 0.88 9.87 -7.25
C ASP A 654 2.20 10.35 -6.63
N SER A 655 2.30 10.46 -5.29
CA SER A 655 3.54 10.85 -4.60
C SER A 655 4.51 9.69 -4.33
N HIS A 656 4.13 8.45 -4.70
CA HIS A 656 4.96 7.25 -4.62
C HIS A 656 5.42 6.79 -6.02
N TYR A 657 4.95 7.43 -7.09
CA TYR A 657 5.40 7.20 -8.46
C TYR A 657 6.49 8.21 -8.84
N PHE A 658 7.51 7.74 -9.55
CA PHE A 658 8.61 8.56 -10.08
C PHE A 658 8.89 8.19 -11.53
N ASP A 659 8.96 9.20 -12.39
CA ASP A 659 9.40 9.10 -13.78
C ASP A 659 10.76 9.81 -13.89
N VAL A 660 11.80 9.11 -14.33
CA VAL A 660 13.20 9.54 -14.17
C VAL A 660 14.09 9.16 -15.36
N GLU A 661 15.07 10.00 -15.69
CA GLU A 661 16.03 9.74 -16.77
C GLU A 661 17.50 9.74 -16.28
N GLY A 662 18.37 9.00 -16.97
CA GLY A 662 19.82 9.06 -16.80
C GLY A 662 20.33 8.83 -15.37
N VAL A 663 20.66 9.91 -14.67
CA VAL A 663 21.25 9.91 -13.31
C VAL A 663 20.28 10.32 -12.21
N GLU A 664 19.08 10.81 -12.56
CA GLU A 664 18.05 11.26 -11.61
C GLU A 664 17.48 10.12 -10.75
N ILE A 665 17.66 8.88 -11.26
CA ILE A 665 17.46 7.64 -10.52
C ILE A 665 18.16 7.65 -9.14
N THR A 666 19.40 8.14 -9.04
CA THR A 666 20.11 8.19 -7.75
C THR A 666 19.42 9.16 -6.79
N GLU A 667 19.10 10.37 -7.24
CA GLU A 667 18.39 11.36 -6.40
C GLU A 667 17.01 10.86 -5.94
N THR A 668 16.36 10.05 -6.78
CA THR A 668 15.06 9.42 -6.50
C THR A 668 15.14 8.30 -5.47
N PHE A 669 16.11 7.38 -5.59
CA PHE A 669 16.37 6.39 -4.54
C PHE A 669 16.75 7.07 -3.21
N HIS A 670 17.54 8.16 -3.24
CA HIS A 670 17.80 9.01 -2.05
C HIS A 670 16.55 9.71 -1.51
N ALA A 671 15.58 10.08 -2.34
CA ALA A 671 14.32 10.67 -1.90
C ALA A 671 13.43 9.63 -1.21
N ILE A 672 13.27 8.44 -1.81
CA ILE A 672 12.51 7.31 -1.24
C ILE A 672 13.13 6.86 0.09
N ALA A 673 14.45 6.69 0.16
CA ALA A 673 15.15 6.31 1.38
C ALA A 673 14.91 7.31 2.53
N ARG A 674 14.94 8.62 2.24
CA ARG A 674 14.63 9.66 3.23
C ARG A 674 13.17 9.68 3.65
N GLN A 675 12.23 9.38 2.74
CA GLN A 675 10.81 9.23 3.10
C GLN A 675 10.61 8.03 4.04
N ILE A 676 11.17 6.86 3.71
CA ILE A 676 11.14 5.66 4.57
C ILE A 676 11.71 5.96 5.96
N ASN A 677 12.90 6.58 6.04
CA ASN A 677 13.52 6.95 7.30
C ASN A 677 12.69 7.99 8.08
N SER A 678 12.00 8.92 7.42
CA SER A 678 11.11 9.86 8.10
C SER A 678 9.86 9.18 8.68
N LEU A 679 9.30 8.18 8.00
CA LEU A 679 8.15 7.42 8.50
C LEU A 679 8.51 6.52 9.70
N ARG A 680 9.78 6.14 9.86
CA ARG A 680 10.33 5.46 11.04
C ARG A 680 10.44 6.36 12.29
N LEU A 681 10.36 7.69 12.14
CA LEU A 681 10.60 8.69 13.20
C LEU A 681 9.38 9.57 13.52
N ILE A 682 8.19 9.22 13.01
CA ILE A 682 6.96 10.04 13.09
C ILE A 682 5.77 9.21 13.65
N GLN A 683 6.01 7.95 14.02
CA GLN A 683 5.01 7.03 14.60
C GLN A 683 5.29 6.78 16.09
#